data_AF-A0A536X4A2-F1
#
_entry.id   AF-A0A536X4A2-F1
#
_cell.length_a   1.000
_cell.length_b   1.000
_cell.length_c   1.000
_cell.angle_alpha   90.00
_cell.angle_beta   90.00
_cell.angle_gamma   90.00
#
_symmetry.space_group_name_H-M   'P 1'
#
loop_
_entity.id
_entity.type
_entity.pdbx_description
1 polymer ?
#
loop_
_entity_poly.entity_id
_entity_poly.type
_entity_poly.pdbx_seq_one_letter_code
_entity_poly.pdbx_strand_id
1 'polypeptide(L)'
;MSAGADASGAGTTADIARMLSEASAAHSAGDLQRAAAGFEAVIKLAPHHSQALRAYALLALQVGQPHAALSLAQRALADDAASAEAYQLLGVAQRQCGRLAEAIASLEQAVKLNPNLFDARLNLGSALLDTGDAGRALPHYQRALALNPHSASAHNNLGNLYREQRQPAQAMAAYQRALELEPNHAKAHANLANILRDIGDVDAAIAEFRRSLSLSPNNPDVWSNLLLALNESDRVPREAIFLEHVRYGERFARRIPARRRPSMRALKGRRLRIGYVSSDFRKHAVATFFEPLLAAHDRSRFEIFCYYNYPRGDEVTASIRTAVEHFVPIAGVPDRVLAERITGEGIDVLVDLNGHSADNRLPLFFFAAAPVQATWLGYPGTTGVRAIDYRLTDSCADPPGATESLHTETLWRLPTTAWCYEPYAAAPAVTRRDRVRQGIAFTCLNGPGKTSAAALGMWAEILRAVPRSRLQLLASPHALRMSELLGFFSERGVAPERIELVARQPLASYLALYGNADIALDSYPHTGATTTCDALWMGLPVVTLAGNRPFTRSGASVLTNVGLRDLIAETPADYVRIACALAADHAGLARLRAELRATMSGSRLTDGRAFARDMEEAFVAMCQAAAANAPRLES
;
A
#
# COMPACT_ATOMS: atom_id res chain seq x y z
N MET A 1 42.72 39.45 -50.21
CA MET A 1 41.46 39.85 -49.54
C MET A 1 40.52 38.67 -49.68
N SER A 2 40.44 37.79 -48.67
CA SER A 2 39.69 37.97 -47.42
C SER A 2 38.23 37.53 -47.57
N ALA A 3 37.93 36.40 -46.92
CA ALA A 3 36.69 36.09 -46.22
C ALA A 3 35.39 36.09 -47.04
N GLY A 4 35.00 34.90 -47.46
CA GLY A 4 33.61 34.54 -47.78
C GLY A 4 33.27 33.19 -47.16
N ALA A 5 33.57 33.02 -45.86
CA ALA A 5 33.19 31.84 -45.08
C ALA A 5 32.10 32.25 -44.07
N ASP A 6 31.01 31.49 -44.06
CA ASP A 6 30.13 31.21 -42.90
C ASP A 6 29.50 32.37 -42.10
N ALA A 7 28.83 33.32 -42.77
CA ALA A 7 27.95 34.26 -42.05
C ALA A 7 26.58 33.66 -41.67
N SER A 8 26.05 32.69 -42.43
CA SER A 8 24.72 32.09 -42.16
C SER A 8 24.74 31.00 -41.09
N GLY A 9 25.78 30.15 -41.05
CA GLY A 9 25.94 29.11 -40.03
C GLY A 9 26.32 29.64 -38.64
N ALA A 10 27.07 30.75 -38.59
CA ALA A 10 27.42 31.43 -37.34
C ALA A 10 26.21 32.08 -36.65
N GLY A 11 25.28 32.65 -37.42
CA GLY A 11 24.03 33.22 -36.91
C GLY A 11 23.12 32.18 -36.27
N THR A 12 22.90 31.04 -36.95
CA THR A 12 22.07 29.94 -36.43
C THR A 12 22.64 29.29 -35.16
N THR A 13 23.97 29.18 -35.06
CA THR A 13 24.62 28.61 -33.87
C THR A 13 24.53 29.55 -32.66
N ALA A 14 24.73 30.85 -32.86
CA ALA A 14 24.57 31.87 -31.81
C ALA A 14 23.10 31.96 -31.34
N ASP A 15 22.14 31.83 -32.25
CA ASP A 15 20.72 31.82 -31.94
C ASP A 15 20.32 30.58 -31.12
N ILE A 16 20.82 29.39 -31.46
CA ILE A 16 20.59 28.15 -30.70
C ILE A 16 21.14 28.28 -29.27
N ALA A 17 22.36 28.80 -29.11
CA ALA A 17 22.98 28.99 -27.80
C ALA A 17 22.16 29.96 -26.91
N ARG A 18 21.68 31.07 -27.50
CA ARG A 18 20.81 32.03 -26.80
C ARG A 18 19.48 31.38 -26.39
N MET A 19 18.80 30.69 -27.31
CA MET A 19 17.53 30.01 -27.03
C MET A 19 17.68 28.94 -25.93
N LEU A 20 18.76 28.17 -25.95
CA LEU A 20 19.03 27.16 -24.93
C LEU A 20 19.29 27.78 -23.55
N SER A 21 20.01 28.90 -23.51
CA SER A 21 20.24 29.66 -22.28
C SER A 21 18.92 30.21 -21.70
N GLU A 22 18.07 30.80 -22.55
CA GLU A 22 16.74 31.29 -22.15
C GLU A 22 15.83 30.17 -21.63
N ALA A 23 15.82 29.01 -22.29
CA ALA A 23 15.07 27.85 -21.85
C ALA A 23 15.57 27.31 -20.50
N SER A 24 16.89 27.25 -20.31
CA SER A 24 17.52 26.81 -19.05
C SER A 24 17.29 27.80 -17.91
N ALA A 25 17.27 29.11 -18.20
CA ALA A 25 16.92 30.14 -17.25
C ALA A 25 15.45 30.06 -16.84
N ALA A 26 14.54 29.83 -17.79
CA ALA A 26 13.13 29.57 -17.50
C ALA A 26 12.95 28.33 -16.62
N HIS A 27 13.69 27.25 -16.90
CA HIS A 27 13.68 26.03 -16.10
C HIS A 27 14.14 26.30 -14.66
N SER A 28 15.24 27.04 -14.51
CA SER A 28 15.79 27.43 -13.20
C SER A 28 14.84 28.35 -12.42
N ALA A 29 14.08 29.19 -13.12
CA ALA A 29 13.05 30.05 -12.53
C ALA A 29 11.74 29.32 -12.19
N GLY A 30 11.63 28.02 -12.52
CA GLY A 30 10.42 27.21 -12.29
C GLY A 30 9.32 27.41 -13.32
N ASP A 31 9.56 28.18 -14.39
CA ASP A 31 8.63 28.32 -15.52
C ASP A 31 8.80 27.11 -16.48
N LEU A 32 8.26 25.99 -16.03
CA LEU A 32 8.41 24.69 -16.70
C LEU A 32 7.77 24.67 -18.10
N GLN A 33 6.69 25.44 -18.31
CA GLN A 33 6.03 25.52 -19.62
C GLN A 33 6.89 26.27 -20.62
N ARG A 34 7.42 27.44 -20.24
CA ARG A 34 8.32 28.21 -21.10
C ARG A 34 9.62 27.47 -21.36
N ALA A 35 10.16 26.79 -20.35
CA ALA A 35 11.33 25.94 -20.50
C ALA A 35 11.11 24.84 -21.55
N ALA A 36 10.00 24.10 -21.44
CA ALA A 36 9.65 23.03 -22.40
C ALA A 36 9.54 23.58 -23.83
N ALA A 37 8.79 24.67 -24.02
CA ALA A 37 8.63 25.31 -25.33
C ALA A 37 9.98 25.78 -25.90
N GLY A 38 10.86 26.32 -25.06
CA GLY A 38 12.20 26.75 -25.45
C GLY A 38 13.09 25.58 -25.90
N PHE A 39 13.12 24.49 -25.13
CA PHE A 39 13.88 23.29 -25.51
C PHE A 39 13.33 22.64 -26.79
N GLU A 40 12.00 22.58 -26.95
CA GLU A 40 11.37 22.09 -28.18
C GLU A 40 11.75 22.93 -29.40
N ALA A 41 11.79 24.25 -29.26
CA ALA A 41 12.19 25.15 -30.33
C ALA A 41 13.66 24.92 -30.75
N VAL A 42 14.57 24.72 -29.78
CA VAL A 42 15.97 24.36 -30.06
C VAL A 42 16.05 23.02 -30.77
N ILE A 43 15.33 22.00 -30.29
CA ILE A 43 15.33 20.65 -30.89
C ILE A 43 14.72 20.66 -32.30
N LYS A 44 13.77 21.55 -32.59
CA LYS A 44 13.20 21.71 -33.94
C LYS A 44 14.23 22.25 -34.94
N LEU A 45 15.11 23.16 -34.49
CA LEU A 45 16.18 23.73 -35.32
C LEU A 45 17.40 22.80 -35.41
N ALA A 46 17.72 22.10 -34.33
CA ALA A 46 18.85 21.17 -34.23
C ALA A 46 18.40 19.85 -33.57
N PRO A 47 17.86 18.88 -34.35
CA PRO A 47 17.26 17.64 -33.83
C PRO A 47 18.17 16.74 -33.01
N HIS A 48 19.47 16.87 -33.17
CA HIS A 48 20.50 16.06 -32.50
C HIS A 48 21.25 16.82 -31.41
N HIS A 49 20.88 18.06 -31.07
CA HIS A 49 21.63 18.87 -30.09
C HIS A 49 21.61 18.25 -28.68
N SER A 50 22.66 17.49 -28.32
CA SER A 50 22.73 16.67 -27.09
C SER A 50 22.39 17.44 -25.81
N GLN A 51 22.89 18.67 -25.63
CA GLN A 51 22.60 19.45 -24.41
C GLN A 51 21.10 19.80 -24.27
N ALA A 52 20.43 20.13 -25.38
CA ALA A 52 19.01 20.48 -25.37
C ALA A 52 18.14 19.24 -25.13
N LEU A 53 18.51 18.11 -25.75
CA LEU A 53 17.85 16.82 -25.53
C LEU A 53 17.96 16.38 -24.06
N ARG A 54 19.15 16.49 -23.45
CA ARG A 54 19.35 16.16 -22.03
C ARG A 54 18.59 17.10 -21.09
N ALA A 55 18.66 18.40 -21.32
CA ALA A 55 17.93 19.39 -20.51
C ALA A 55 16.41 19.16 -20.60
N TYR A 56 15.90 18.87 -21.80
CA TYR A 56 14.48 18.56 -21.95
C TYR A 56 14.11 17.22 -21.32
N ALA A 57 14.95 16.19 -21.43
CA ALA A 57 14.72 14.91 -20.77
C ALA A 57 14.63 15.07 -19.24
N LEU A 58 15.51 15.88 -18.65
CA LEU A 58 15.46 16.21 -17.22
C LEU A 58 14.15 16.91 -16.83
N LEU A 59 13.75 17.92 -17.60
CA LEU A 59 12.48 18.62 -17.39
C LEU A 59 11.29 17.65 -17.51
N ALA A 60 11.28 16.80 -18.53
CA ALA A 60 10.25 15.79 -18.74
C ALA A 60 10.15 14.83 -17.53
N LEU A 61 11.27 14.41 -16.95
CA LEU A 61 11.27 13.62 -15.70
C LEU A 61 10.70 14.41 -14.51
N GLN A 62 11.03 15.70 -14.40
CA GLN A 62 10.51 16.58 -13.32
C GLN A 62 8.99 16.78 -13.41
N VAL A 63 8.43 16.86 -14.63
CA VAL A 63 6.98 16.99 -14.84
C VAL A 63 6.24 15.65 -14.97
N GLY A 64 6.91 14.52 -14.70
CA GLY A 64 6.29 13.20 -14.69
C GLY A 64 5.94 12.64 -16.08
N GLN A 65 6.76 12.96 -17.09
CA GLN A 65 6.65 12.46 -18.46
C GLN A 65 7.82 11.50 -18.81
N PRO A 66 7.93 10.33 -18.15
CA PRO A 66 9.09 9.45 -18.30
C PRO A 66 9.23 8.86 -19.70
N HIS A 67 8.14 8.65 -20.45
CA HIS A 67 8.22 8.18 -21.83
C HIS A 67 8.82 9.22 -22.79
N ALA A 68 8.49 10.49 -22.61
CA ALA A 68 9.11 11.57 -23.37
C ALA A 68 10.60 11.68 -23.02
N ALA A 69 10.92 11.63 -21.72
CA ALA A 69 12.31 11.61 -21.25
C ALA A 69 13.11 10.42 -21.81
N LEU A 70 12.51 9.24 -21.88
CA LEU A 70 13.12 8.04 -22.45
C LEU A 70 13.55 8.28 -23.90
N SER A 71 12.63 8.80 -24.72
CA SER A 71 12.90 9.10 -26.13
C SER A 71 13.98 10.18 -26.29
N LEU A 72 13.92 11.25 -25.49
CA LEU A 72 14.88 12.35 -25.52
C LEU A 72 16.29 11.89 -25.10
N ALA A 73 16.39 11.06 -24.06
CA ALA A 73 17.67 10.52 -23.60
C ALA A 73 18.29 9.53 -24.60
N GLN A 74 17.47 8.69 -25.25
CA GLN A 74 17.93 7.80 -26.34
C GLN A 74 18.47 8.59 -27.53
N ARG A 75 17.81 9.69 -27.90
CA ARG A 75 18.28 10.58 -28.96
C ARG A 75 19.59 11.30 -28.58
N ALA A 76 19.73 11.70 -27.32
CA ALA A 76 20.97 12.30 -26.84
C ALA A 76 22.16 11.33 -26.93
N LEU A 77 21.94 10.05 -26.64
CA LEU A 77 22.97 9.00 -26.76
C LEU A 77 23.30 8.62 -28.21
N ALA A 78 22.37 8.81 -29.15
CA ALA A 78 22.65 8.63 -30.57
C ALA A 78 23.60 9.70 -31.12
N ASP A 79 23.60 10.90 -30.52
CA ASP A 79 24.53 12.00 -30.83
C ASP A 79 25.86 11.86 -30.08
N ASP A 80 25.80 11.59 -28.77
CA ASP A 80 26.98 11.36 -27.92
C ASP A 80 26.83 10.06 -27.11
N ALA A 81 27.39 8.98 -27.67
CA ALA A 81 27.36 7.65 -27.07
C ALA A 81 28.21 7.51 -25.79
N ALA A 82 29.03 8.51 -25.45
CA ALA A 82 29.90 8.52 -24.28
C ALA A 82 29.39 9.48 -23.17
N SER A 83 28.20 10.06 -23.31
CA SER A 83 27.63 10.96 -22.29
C SER A 83 27.13 10.21 -21.06
N ALA A 84 27.84 10.36 -19.94
CA ALA A 84 27.43 9.81 -18.65
C ALA A 84 26.07 10.37 -18.19
N GLU A 85 25.79 11.66 -18.41
CA GLU A 85 24.52 12.28 -18.02
C GLU A 85 23.35 11.77 -18.88
N ALA A 86 23.56 11.52 -20.18
CA ALA A 86 22.51 10.96 -21.03
C ALA A 86 22.13 9.53 -20.59
N TYR A 87 23.12 8.69 -20.24
CA TYR A 87 22.86 7.38 -19.63
C TYR A 87 22.16 7.49 -18.28
N GLN A 88 22.51 8.47 -17.45
CA GLN A 88 21.84 8.71 -16.16
C GLN A 88 20.36 9.05 -16.36
N LEU A 89 20.05 9.99 -17.26
CA LEU A 89 18.67 10.37 -17.58
C LEU A 89 17.88 9.21 -18.20
N LEU A 90 18.52 8.44 -19.10
CA LEU A 90 17.94 7.23 -19.68
C LEU A 90 17.55 6.23 -18.60
N GLY A 91 18.46 5.97 -17.66
CA GLY A 91 18.22 5.04 -16.56
C GLY A 91 17.10 5.48 -15.64
N VAL A 92 16.99 6.77 -15.32
CA VAL A 92 15.86 7.29 -14.53
C VAL A 92 14.54 7.15 -15.29
N ALA A 93 14.52 7.46 -16.59
CA ALA A 93 13.34 7.29 -17.42
C ALA A 93 12.91 5.82 -17.52
N GLN A 94 13.85 4.90 -17.73
CA GLN A 94 13.61 3.45 -17.74
C GLN A 94 13.02 2.98 -16.40
N ARG A 95 13.61 3.44 -15.28
CA ARG A 95 13.12 3.11 -13.93
C ARG A 95 11.69 3.57 -13.71
N GLN A 96 11.35 4.82 -14.07
CA GLN A 96 9.99 5.35 -13.96
C GLN A 96 9.00 4.66 -14.91
N CYS A 97 9.47 4.13 -16.05
CA CYS A 97 8.70 3.28 -16.95
C CYS A 97 8.61 1.81 -16.50
N GLY A 98 9.13 1.43 -15.33
CA GLY A 98 9.13 0.06 -14.81
C GLY A 98 10.17 -0.88 -15.44
N ARG A 99 11.06 -0.38 -16.31
CA ARG A 99 12.12 -1.15 -17.00
C ARG A 99 13.37 -1.24 -16.12
N LEU A 100 13.25 -1.91 -14.97
CA LEU A 100 14.29 -1.87 -13.93
C LEU A 100 15.64 -2.47 -14.37
N ALA A 101 15.63 -3.57 -15.12
CA ALA A 101 16.88 -4.19 -15.60
C ALA A 101 17.63 -3.27 -16.58
N GLU A 102 16.92 -2.67 -17.53
CA GLU A 102 17.48 -1.68 -18.45
C GLU A 102 17.98 -0.44 -17.69
N ALA A 103 17.22 0.02 -16.69
CA ALA A 103 17.59 1.16 -15.86
C ALA A 103 18.92 0.94 -15.14
N ILE A 104 19.11 -0.22 -14.51
CA ILE A 104 20.35 -0.60 -13.83
C ILE A 104 21.51 -0.59 -14.83
N ALA A 105 21.36 -1.24 -15.99
CA ALA A 105 22.42 -1.30 -17.01
C ALA A 105 22.84 0.10 -17.49
N SER A 106 21.87 0.98 -17.78
CA SER A 106 22.16 2.37 -18.18
C SER A 106 22.86 3.15 -17.06
N LEU A 107 22.43 2.99 -15.81
CA LEU A 107 23.01 3.69 -14.66
C LEU A 107 24.42 3.17 -14.30
N GLU A 108 24.67 1.87 -14.46
CA GLU A 108 26.02 1.30 -14.34
C GLU A 108 26.96 1.86 -15.41
N GLN A 109 26.48 2.00 -16.65
CA GLN A 109 27.25 2.62 -17.73
C GLN A 109 27.54 4.11 -17.44
N ALA A 110 26.57 4.86 -16.90
CA ALA A 110 26.78 6.25 -16.46
C ALA A 110 27.89 6.34 -15.38
N VAL A 111 27.85 5.46 -14.37
CA VAL A 111 28.86 5.41 -13.31
C VAL A 111 30.22 4.94 -13.83
N LYS A 112 30.25 4.07 -14.85
CA LYS A 112 31.51 3.65 -15.50
C LYS A 112 32.16 4.80 -16.26
N LEU A 113 31.39 5.58 -17.01
CA LEU A 113 31.87 6.72 -17.80
C LEU A 113 32.32 7.88 -16.91
N ASN A 114 31.54 8.18 -15.87
CA ASN A 114 31.90 9.16 -14.86
C ASN A 114 31.60 8.61 -13.47
N PRO A 115 32.61 8.03 -12.79
CA PRO A 115 32.42 7.56 -11.43
C PRO A 115 31.87 8.67 -10.56
N ASN A 116 32.38 9.90 -10.63
CA ASN A 116 32.00 10.97 -9.73
C ASN A 116 30.68 11.68 -10.08
N LEU A 117 29.89 11.16 -11.01
CA LEU A 117 28.54 11.65 -11.30
C LEU A 117 27.57 11.29 -10.16
N PHE A 118 27.33 12.27 -9.29
CA PHE A 118 26.51 12.13 -8.08
C PHE A 118 25.11 11.54 -8.37
N ASP A 119 24.39 12.11 -9.34
CA ASP A 119 23.02 11.68 -9.66
C ASP A 119 22.98 10.26 -10.23
N ALA A 120 24.01 9.83 -10.98
CA ALA A 120 24.09 8.46 -11.47
C ALA A 120 24.22 7.47 -10.32
N ARG A 121 25.06 7.77 -9.32
CA ARG A 121 25.21 6.92 -8.12
C ARG A 121 23.93 6.85 -7.29
N LEU A 122 23.28 7.99 -7.04
CA LEU A 122 22.00 7.99 -6.31
C LEU A 122 20.92 7.20 -7.03
N ASN A 123 20.78 7.40 -8.34
CA ASN A 123 19.74 6.72 -9.11
C ASN A 123 20.06 5.23 -9.28
N LEU A 124 21.33 4.83 -9.42
CA LEU A 124 21.74 3.42 -9.43
C LEU A 124 21.38 2.73 -8.12
N GLY A 125 21.71 3.35 -6.98
CA GLY A 125 21.32 2.85 -5.66
C GLY A 125 19.80 2.64 -5.56
N SER A 126 19.02 3.60 -6.04
CA SER A 126 17.55 3.51 -6.04
C SER A 126 17.00 2.43 -6.98
N ALA A 127 17.56 2.28 -8.18
CA ALA A 127 17.16 1.21 -9.10
C ALA A 127 17.47 -0.19 -8.53
N LEU A 128 18.63 -0.35 -7.88
CA LEU A 128 19.01 -1.58 -7.20
C LEU A 128 18.08 -1.87 -6.01
N LEU A 129 17.75 -0.84 -5.22
CA LEU A 129 16.82 -0.99 -4.11
C LEU A 129 15.42 -1.41 -4.56
N ASP A 130 14.91 -0.87 -5.68
CA ASP A 130 13.63 -1.28 -6.27
C ASP A 130 13.62 -2.78 -6.66
N THR A 131 14.78 -3.32 -7.06
CA THR A 131 14.95 -4.76 -7.32
C THR A 131 15.18 -5.60 -6.06
N GLY A 132 15.28 -4.97 -4.88
CA GLY A 132 15.55 -5.63 -3.60
C GLY A 132 17.03 -5.87 -3.30
N ASP A 133 17.94 -5.37 -4.14
CA ASP A 133 19.38 -5.54 -4.00
C ASP A 133 19.98 -4.44 -3.10
N ALA A 134 19.56 -4.44 -1.83
CA ALA A 134 20.03 -3.47 -0.84
C ALA A 134 21.55 -3.57 -0.60
N GLY A 135 22.14 -4.76 -0.82
CA GLY A 135 23.57 -5.01 -0.70
C GLY A 135 24.38 -4.22 -1.73
N ARG A 136 23.99 -4.27 -3.01
CA ARG A 136 24.64 -3.44 -4.06
C ARG A 136 24.25 -1.98 -3.97
N ALA A 137 23.06 -1.63 -3.47
CA ALA A 137 22.63 -0.24 -3.36
C ALA A 137 23.46 0.58 -2.35
N LEU A 138 23.81 0.01 -1.19
CA LEU A 138 24.49 0.71 -0.09
C LEU A 138 25.80 1.42 -0.49
N PRO A 139 26.78 0.77 -1.15
CA PRO A 139 28.03 1.44 -1.52
C PRO A 139 27.81 2.61 -2.48
N HIS A 140 26.78 2.57 -3.33
CA HIS A 140 26.46 3.70 -4.21
C HIS A 140 25.92 4.91 -3.43
N TYR A 141 25.05 4.69 -2.44
CA TYR A 141 24.58 5.77 -1.57
C TYR A 141 25.70 6.35 -0.69
N GLN A 142 26.54 5.50 -0.09
CA GLN A 142 27.69 5.96 0.68
C GLN A 142 28.65 6.78 -0.16
N ARG A 143 28.94 6.34 -1.40
CA ARG A 143 29.81 7.08 -2.30
C ARG A 143 29.16 8.39 -2.79
N ALA A 144 27.84 8.42 -3.01
CA ALA A 144 27.13 9.67 -3.32
C ALA A 144 27.23 10.67 -2.15
N LEU A 145 27.03 10.21 -0.91
CA LEU A 145 27.20 11.04 0.28
C LEU A 145 28.64 11.51 0.49
N ALA A 146 29.65 10.69 0.12
CA ALA A 146 31.04 11.13 0.15
C ALA A 146 31.34 12.24 -0.88
N LEU A 147 30.62 12.27 -2.01
CA LEU A 147 30.71 13.36 -2.98
C LEU A 147 29.97 14.62 -2.53
N ASN A 148 28.79 14.46 -1.93
CA ASN A 148 27.97 15.56 -1.41
C ASN A 148 27.32 15.17 -0.07
N PRO A 149 27.97 15.48 1.05
CA PRO A 149 27.46 15.17 2.39
C PRO A 149 26.17 15.92 2.78
N HIS A 150 25.88 17.03 2.09
CA HIS A 150 24.77 17.93 2.37
C HIS A 150 23.56 17.70 1.46
N SER A 151 23.51 16.59 0.71
CA SER A 151 22.35 16.26 -0.11
C SER A 151 21.21 15.64 0.72
N ALA A 152 20.13 16.39 0.92
CA ALA A 152 18.92 15.89 1.57
C ALA A 152 18.33 14.65 0.86
N SER A 153 18.31 14.66 -0.48
CA SER A 153 17.84 13.53 -1.29
C SER A 153 18.69 12.26 -1.09
N ALA A 154 20.01 12.39 -0.90
CA ALA A 154 20.88 11.25 -0.62
C ALA A 154 20.57 10.63 0.75
N HIS A 155 20.40 11.46 1.79
CA HIS A 155 20.01 11.01 3.12
C HIS A 155 18.62 10.36 3.11
N ASN A 156 17.65 10.94 2.39
CA ASN A 156 16.33 10.33 2.21
C ASN A 156 16.41 8.94 1.54
N ASN A 157 17.22 8.78 0.49
CA ASN A 157 17.37 7.49 -0.18
C ASN A 157 18.10 6.45 0.69
N LEU A 158 19.08 6.89 1.48
CA LEU A 158 19.72 6.03 2.49
C LEU A 158 18.71 5.59 3.57
N GLY A 159 17.81 6.49 4.00
CA GLY A 159 16.71 6.16 4.90
C GLY A 159 15.79 5.07 4.33
N ASN A 160 15.46 5.15 3.03
CA ASN A 160 14.68 4.11 2.35
C ASN A 160 15.40 2.76 2.37
N LEU A 161 16.72 2.74 2.15
CA LEU A 161 17.51 1.51 2.24
C LEU A 161 17.46 0.91 3.65
N TYR A 162 17.62 1.71 4.69
CA TYR A 162 17.53 1.25 6.08
C TYR A 162 16.12 0.75 6.43
N ARG A 163 15.07 1.36 5.87
CA ARG A 163 13.70 0.88 6.01
C ARG A 163 13.53 -0.52 5.38
N GLU A 164 14.02 -0.73 4.17
CA GLU A 164 14.01 -2.04 3.50
C GLU A 164 14.79 -3.09 4.30
N GLN A 165 15.91 -2.70 4.92
CA GLN A 165 16.69 -3.57 5.83
C GLN A 165 16.05 -3.73 7.23
N ARG A 166 14.88 -3.15 7.48
CA ARG A 166 14.16 -3.18 8.77
C ARG A 166 14.97 -2.60 9.93
N GLN A 167 15.72 -1.54 9.66
CA GLN A 167 16.50 -0.76 10.64
C GLN A 167 15.83 0.60 10.90
N PRO A 168 14.73 0.65 11.69
CA PRO A 168 13.91 1.86 11.84
C PRO A 168 14.67 3.04 12.46
N ALA A 169 15.60 2.79 13.40
CA ALA A 169 16.40 3.84 14.03
C ALA A 169 17.30 4.57 13.01
N GLN A 170 18.00 3.81 12.18
CA GLN A 170 18.87 4.37 11.14
C GLN A 170 18.07 5.04 10.02
N ALA A 171 16.92 4.46 9.65
CA ALA A 171 16.00 5.08 8.69
C ALA A 171 15.50 6.44 9.19
N MET A 172 15.01 6.50 10.43
CA MET A 172 14.53 7.72 11.05
C MET A 172 15.62 8.81 11.12
N ALA A 173 16.82 8.45 11.59
CA ALA A 173 17.94 9.39 11.66
C ALA A 173 18.33 9.95 10.29
N ALA A 174 18.31 9.10 9.25
CA ALA A 174 18.59 9.54 7.88
C ALA A 174 17.51 10.47 7.33
N TYR A 175 16.22 10.19 7.57
CA TYR A 175 15.14 11.10 7.16
C TYR A 175 15.17 12.43 7.92
N GLN A 176 15.43 12.39 9.23
CA GLN A 176 15.61 13.60 10.04
C GLN A 176 16.78 14.44 9.53
N ARG A 177 17.92 13.81 9.20
CA ARG A 177 19.05 14.51 8.59
C ARG A 177 18.70 15.15 7.24
N ALA A 178 17.90 14.48 6.43
CA ALA A 178 17.39 15.08 5.18
C ALA A 178 16.55 16.34 5.47
N LEU A 179 15.71 16.32 6.50
CA LEU A 179 14.85 17.44 6.90
C LEU A 179 15.62 18.58 7.60
N GLU A 180 16.71 18.28 8.30
CA GLU A 180 17.63 19.31 8.82
C GLU A 180 18.30 20.09 7.70
N LEU A 181 18.69 19.40 6.63
CA LEU A 181 19.33 20.01 5.45
C LEU A 181 18.31 20.73 4.57
N GLU A 182 17.11 20.18 4.43
CA GLU A 182 16.02 20.75 3.64
C GLU A 182 14.66 20.59 4.35
N PRO A 183 14.25 21.57 5.17
CA PRO A 183 13.01 21.49 5.96
C PRO A 183 11.70 21.42 5.17
N ASN A 184 11.76 21.65 3.85
CA ASN A 184 10.61 21.61 2.94
C ASN A 184 10.68 20.39 1.99
N HIS A 185 11.45 19.35 2.34
CA HIS A 185 11.60 18.15 1.52
C HIS A 185 10.40 17.20 1.71
N ALA A 186 9.34 17.39 0.92
CA ALA A 186 8.07 16.66 1.03
C ALA A 186 8.21 15.13 1.14
N LYS A 187 9.04 14.51 0.29
CA LYS A 187 9.25 13.04 0.31
C LYS A 187 9.87 12.54 1.62
N ALA A 188 10.70 13.35 2.28
CA ALA A 188 11.36 12.96 3.52
C ALA A 188 10.36 12.99 4.68
N HIS A 189 9.48 13.98 4.73
CA HIS A 189 8.33 14.00 5.64
C HIS A 189 7.43 12.76 5.47
N ALA A 190 7.05 12.43 4.24
CA ALA A 190 6.22 11.23 3.99
C ALA A 190 6.92 9.93 4.40
N ASN A 191 8.22 9.81 4.15
CA ASN A 191 8.98 8.61 4.52
C ASN A 191 9.19 8.50 6.04
N LEU A 192 9.45 9.63 6.72
CA LEU A 192 9.50 9.69 8.18
C LEU A 192 8.16 9.29 8.78
N ALA A 193 7.04 9.80 8.24
CA ALA A 193 5.69 9.44 8.66
C ALA A 193 5.42 7.93 8.57
N ASN A 194 5.85 7.27 7.49
CA ASN A 194 5.73 5.82 7.36
C ASN A 194 6.50 5.07 8.46
N ILE A 195 7.73 5.48 8.78
CA ILE A 195 8.51 4.88 9.89
C ILE A 195 7.82 5.11 11.23
N LEU A 196 7.34 6.33 11.49
CA LEU A 196 6.63 6.68 12.73
C LEU A 196 5.40 5.80 12.91
N ARG A 197 4.60 5.60 11.86
CA ARG A 197 3.46 4.68 11.86
C ARG A 197 3.90 3.23 12.13
N ASP A 198 4.95 2.75 11.47
CA ASP A 198 5.46 1.38 11.63
C ASP A 198 5.94 1.08 13.05
N ILE A 199 6.47 2.08 13.77
CA ILE A 199 6.88 1.96 15.18
C ILE A 199 5.78 2.32 16.19
N GLY A 200 4.56 2.66 15.74
CA GLY A 200 3.40 2.93 16.59
C GLY A 200 3.22 4.39 17.03
N ASP A 201 3.99 5.34 16.49
CA ASP A 201 3.75 6.78 16.68
C ASP A 201 2.84 7.36 15.60
N VAL A 202 1.58 6.93 15.65
CA VAL A 202 0.57 7.26 14.63
C VAL A 202 0.26 8.77 14.59
N ASP A 203 0.25 9.44 15.74
CA ASP A 203 -0.05 10.88 15.79
C ASP A 203 1.07 11.72 15.17
N ALA A 204 2.34 11.39 15.47
CA ALA A 204 3.47 12.02 14.79
C ALA A 204 3.45 11.71 13.29
N ALA A 205 3.12 10.47 12.90
CA ALA A 205 2.96 10.11 11.49
C ALA A 205 1.90 10.96 10.77
N ILE A 206 0.73 11.18 11.39
CA ILE A 206 -0.33 12.03 10.84
C ILE A 206 0.18 13.47 10.62
N ALA A 207 0.92 14.03 11.58
CA ALA A 207 1.49 15.37 11.46
C ALA A 207 2.47 15.47 10.28
N GLU A 208 3.37 14.50 10.14
CA GLU A 208 4.36 14.43 9.08
C GLU A 208 3.73 14.19 7.68
N PHE A 209 2.70 13.35 7.58
CA PHE A 209 1.94 13.20 6.34
C PHE A 209 1.25 14.50 5.92
N ARG A 210 0.61 15.21 6.87
CA ARG A 210 0.00 16.52 6.61
C ARG A 210 1.05 17.54 6.16
N ARG A 211 2.25 17.53 6.77
CA ARG A 211 3.35 18.39 6.34
C ARG A 211 3.77 18.07 4.91
N SER A 212 3.96 16.80 4.56
CA SER A 212 4.24 16.40 3.18
C SER A 212 3.16 16.85 2.20
N LEU A 213 1.88 16.72 2.54
CA LEU A 213 0.77 17.13 1.66
C LEU A 213 0.65 18.65 1.54
N SER A 214 1.03 19.42 2.57
CA SER A 214 1.09 20.89 2.47
C SER A 214 2.14 21.36 1.45
N LEU A 215 3.23 20.61 1.30
CA LEU A 215 4.33 20.88 0.36
C LEU A 215 4.04 20.29 -1.04
N SER A 216 3.30 19.18 -1.10
CA SER A 216 2.97 18.47 -2.33
C SER A 216 1.52 17.98 -2.31
N PRO A 217 0.54 18.88 -2.52
CA PRO A 217 -0.90 18.60 -2.31
C PRO A 217 -1.55 17.75 -3.41
N ASN A 218 -0.77 17.22 -4.35
CA ASN A 218 -1.23 16.39 -5.47
C ASN A 218 -0.55 15.02 -5.45
N ASN A 219 -0.31 14.48 -4.26
CA ASN A 219 0.30 13.16 -4.09
C ASN A 219 -0.73 12.17 -3.51
N PRO A 220 -1.40 11.35 -4.35
CA PRO A 220 -2.43 10.45 -3.89
C PRO A 220 -1.88 9.37 -2.94
N ASP A 221 -0.65 8.89 -3.15
CA ASP A 221 -0.05 7.85 -2.32
C ASP A 221 0.19 8.33 -0.88
N VAL A 222 0.69 9.55 -0.72
CA VAL A 222 0.87 10.16 0.62
C VAL A 222 -0.47 10.40 1.30
N TRP A 223 -1.50 10.81 0.55
CA TRP A 223 -2.83 11.03 1.10
C TRP A 223 -3.51 9.71 1.50
N SER A 224 -3.37 8.65 0.71
CA SER A 224 -3.81 7.30 1.09
C SER A 224 -3.13 6.82 2.38
N ASN A 225 -1.82 7.05 2.53
CA ASN A 225 -1.11 6.73 3.76
C ASN A 225 -1.59 7.53 4.96
N LEU A 226 -1.94 8.81 4.78
CA LEU A 226 -2.59 9.61 5.81
C LEU A 226 -3.95 9.02 6.21
N LEU A 227 -4.79 8.64 5.25
CA LEU A 227 -6.12 8.07 5.51
C LEU A 227 -6.04 6.74 6.27
N LEU A 228 -5.04 5.91 5.95
CA LEU A 228 -4.74 4.70 6.72
C LEU A 228 -4.32 5.04 8.16
N ALA A 229 -3.39 5.99 8.34
CA ALA A 229 -2.94 6.41 9.67
C ALA A 229 -4.07 7.04 10.51
N LEU A 230 -4.99 7.79 9.89
CA LEU A 230 -6.17 8.33 10.57
C LEU A 230 -7.08 7.22 11.10
N ASN A 231 -7.25 6.12 10.35
CA ASN A 231 -8.01 4.95 10.83
C ASN A 231 -7.30 4.17 11.93
N GLU A 232 -5.99 4.35 12.10
CA GLU A 232 -5.18 3.79 13.16
C GLU A 232 -5.15 4.64 14.44
N SER A 233 -5.62 5.90 14.37
CA SER A 233 -5.75 6.77 15.54
C SER A 233 -7.11 6.62 16.22
N ASP A 234 -7.10 6.47 17.55
CA ASP A 234 -8.29 6.47 18.43
C ASP A 234 -8.72 7.89 18.83
N ARG A 235 -7.93 8.91 18.46
CA ARG A 235 -8.18 10.32 18.79
C ARG A 235 -8.97 11.07 17.71
N VAL A 236 -8.99 10.53 16.50
CA VAL A 236 -9.68 11.18 15.36
C VAL A 236 -11.11 10.64 15.24
N PRO A 237 -12.13 11.52 15.34
CA PRO A 237 -13.54 11.12 15.17
C PRO A 237 -13.79 10.52 13.79
N ARG A 238 -14.65 9.49 13.72
CA ARG A 238 -14.96 8.77 12.47
C ARG A 238 -15.51 9.68 11.37
N GLU A 239 -16.27 10.72 11.74
CA GLU A 239 -16.83 11.69 10.80
C GLU A 239 -15.71 12.54 10.16
N ALA A 240 -14.69 12.92 10.93
CA ALA A 240 -13.53 13.66 10.41
C ALA A 240 -12.70 12.79 9.46
N ILE A 241 -12.57 11.49 9.77
CA ILE A 241 -11.92 10.52 8.88
C ILE A 241 -12.69 10.40 7.57
N PHE A 242 -14.02 10.23 7.63
CA PHE A 242 -14.87 10.17 6.45
C PHE A 242 -14.75 11.43 5.58
N LEU A 243 -14.81 12.62 6.18
CA LEU A 243 -14.65 13.87 5.46
C LEU A 243 -13.29 13.97 4.76
N GLU A 244 -12.23 13.43 5.35
CA GLU A 244 -10.90 13.40 4.71
C GLU A 244 -10.87 12.48 3.48
N HIS A 245 -11.60 11.35 3.50
CA HIS A 245 -11.77 10.50 2.31
C HIS A 245 -12.54 11.24 1.21
N VAL A 246 -13.61 11.97 1.56
CA VAL A 246 -14.36 12.78 0.59
C VAL A 246 -13.47 13.85 -0.03
N ARG A 247 -12.64 14.53 0.76
CA ARG A 247 -11.68 15.54 0.27
C ARG A 247 -10.66 14.94 -0.70
N TYR A 248 -10.12 13.75 -0.38
CA TYR A 248 -9.26 13.00 -1.29
C TYR A 248 -9.97 12.77 -2.63
N GLY A 249 -11.19 12.20 -2.59
CA GLY A 249 -11.97 11.92 -3.79
C GLY A 249 -12.24 13.15 -4.64
N GLU A 250 -12.73 14.23 -4.04
CA GLU A 250 -13.03 15.48 -4.73
C GLU A 250 -11.77 16.13 -5.34
N ARG A 251 -10.65 16.11 -4.61
CA ARG A 251 -9.40 16.71 -5.06
C ARG A 251 -8.91 16.08 -6.35
N PHE A 252 -8.87 14.74 -6.40
CA PHE A 252 -8.32 14.03 -7.53
C PHE A 252 -9.33 13.89 -8.68
N ALA A 253 -10.63 13.77 -8.40
CA ALA A 253 -11.66 13.78 -9.44
C ALA A 253 -11.61 15.07 -10.30
N ARG A 254 -11.40 16.24 -9.70
CA ARG A 254 -11.29 17.53 -10.43
C ARG A 254 -10.12 17.60 -11.41
N ARG A 255 -9.14 16.69 -11.29
CA ARG A 255 -7.94 16.64 -12.14
C ARG A 255 -8.09 15.68 -13.31
N ILE A 256 -9.14 14.86 -13.31
CA ILE A 256 -9.40 13.89 -14.37
C ILE A 256 -10.38 14.52 -15.38
N PRO A 257 -10.07 14.50 -16.69
CA PRO A 257 -11.00 14.97 -17.70
C PRO A 257 -12.33 14.23 -17.61
N ALA A 258 -13.44 14.95 -17.83
CA ALA A 258 -14.76 14.33 -17.86
C ALA A 258 -14.79 13.19 -18.89
N ARG A 259 -15.09 11.98 -18.43
CA ARG A 259 -15.16 10.79 -19.28
C ARG A 259 -16.51 10.10 -19.08
N ARG A 260 -17.10 9.63 -20.18
CA ARG A 260 -18.34 8.87 -20.14
C ARG A 260 -18.04 7.44 -19.68
N ARG A 261 -18.68 7.03 -18.59
CA ARG A 261 -18.69 5.64 -18.13
C ARG A 261 -19.21 4.73 -19.26
N PRO A 262 -18.58 3.57 -19.54
CA PRO A 262 -19.08 2.62 -20.52
C PRO A 262 -20.48 2.12 -20.17
N SER A 263 -21.32 1.92 -21.18
CA SER A 263 -22.65 1.31 -21.00
C SER A 263 -22.53 -0.19 -20.72
N MET A 264 -23.43 -0.71 -19.89
CA MET A 264 -23.51 -2.15 -19.65
C MET A 264 -23.89 -2.90 -20.93
N ARG A 265 -23.13 -3.93 -21.29
CA ARG A 265 -23.46 -4.82 -22.43
C ARG A 265 -24.51 -5.83 -22.01
N ALA A 266 -25.31 -6.31 -22.96
CA ALA A 266 -26.33 -7.33 -22.72
C ALA A 266 -25.78 -8.52 -21.92
N LEU A 267 -26.43 -8.86 -20.80
CA LEU A 267 -25.92 -9.88 -19.87
C LEU A 267 -26.17 -11.32 -20.36
N LYS A 268 -27.16 -11.52 -21.25
CA LYS A 268 -27.59 -12.84 -21.69
C LYS A 268 -26.62 -13.44 -22.71
N GLY A 269 -26.30 -14.72 -22.53
CA GLY A 269 -25.57 -15.52 -23.53
C GLY A 269 -24.07 -15.28 -23.59
N ARG A 270 -23.48 -14.63 -22.58
CA ARG A 270 -22.03 -14.40 -22.48
C ARG A 270 -21.53 -14.54 -21.05
N ARG A 271 -20.23 -14.71 -20.91
CA ARG A 271 -19.52 -14.61 -19.63
C ARG A 271 -19.43 -13.16 -19.19
N LEU A 272 -19.54 -12.90 -17.89
CA LEU A 272 -19.24 -11.61 -17.29
C LEU A 272 -17.74 -11.47 -17.10
N ARG A 273 -17.17 -10.35 -17.54
CA ARG A 273 -15.75 -10.03 -17.40
C ARG A 273 -15.51 -9.30 -16.08
N ILE A 274 -14.78 -9.95 -15.18
CA ILE A 274 -14.43 -9.40 -13.87
C ILE A 274 -12.94 -9.07 -13.87
N GLY A 275 -12.60 -7.81 -13.59
CA GLY A 275 -11.22 -7.34 -13.49
C GLY A 275 -10.85 -7.03 -12.05
N TYR A 276 -9.91 -7.76 -11.48
CA TYR A 276 -9.35 -7.49 -10.16
C TYR A 276 -8.05 -6.68 -10.29
N VAL A 277 -7.97 -5.54 -9.61
CA VAL A 277 -6.79 -4.66 -9.62
C VAL A 277 -6.09 -4.75 -8.27
N SER A 278 -4.85 -5.21 -8.25
CA SER A 278 -4.08 -5.31 -7.01
C SER A 278 -2.57 -5.24 -7.20
N SER A 279 -1.87 -4.59 -6.26
CA SER A 279 -0.42 -4.76 -6.05
C SER A 279 -0.05 -6.02 -5.25
N ASP A 280 -1.05 -6.75 -4.75
CA ASP A 280 -0.87 -7.78 -3.72
C ASP A 280 -1.14 -9.21 -4.21
N PHE A 281 -1.11 -9.45 -5.53
CA PHE A 281 -1.03 -10.80 -6.11
C PHE A 281 0.37 -11.41 -5.92
N ARG A 282 0.79 -11.53 -4.65
CA ARG A 282 2.09 -11.97 -4.15
C ARG A 282 1.91 -12.46 -2.71
N LYS A 283 2.98 -12.85 -2.01
CA LYS A 283 2.98 -13.12 -0.55
C LYS A 283 2.52 -11.91 0.24
N HIS A 284 1.21 -11.81 0.41
CA HIS A 284 0.54 -10.71 1.06
C HIS A 284 -0.80 -11.18 1.63
N ALA A 285 -1.28 -10.47 2.66
CA ALA A 285 -2.54 -10.78 3.31
C ALA A 285 -3.73 -10.85 2.34
N VAL A 286 -3.77 -9.97 1.33
CA VAL A 286 -4.85 -9.95 0.32
C VAL A 286 -4.89 -11.27 -0.46
N ALA A 287 -3.74 -11.80 -0.89
CA ALA A 287 -3.69 -13.06 -1.64
C ALA A 287 -4.25 -14.24 -0.84
N THR A 288 -4.02 -14.27 0.48
CA THR A 288 -4.56 -15.28 1.39
C THR A 288 -6.08 -15.38 1.36
N PHE A 289 -6.79 -14.27 1.05
CA PHE A 289 -8.25 -14.32 0.90
C PHE A 289 -8.72 -14.37 -0.56
N PHE A 290 -7.87 -13.95 -1.49
CA PHE A 290 -8.22 -13.85 -2.90
C PHE A 290 -8.04 -15.16 -3.65
N GLU A 291 -6.97 -15.91 -3.39
CA GLU A 291 -6.70 -17.20 -4.04
C GLU A 291 -7.86 -18.21 -3.94
N PRO A 292 -8.51 -18.42 -2.78
CA PRO A 292 -9.65 -19.36 -2.71
C PRO A 292 -10.88 -18.87 -3.48
N LEU A 293 -11.15 -17.56 -3.55
CA LEU A 293 -12.17 -17.00 -4.44
C LEU A 293 -11.82 -17.28 -5.91
N LEU A 294 -10.58 -17.00 -6.28
CA LEU A 294 -10.08 -17.15 -7.64
C LEU A 294 -10.20 -18.60 -8.13
N ALA A 295 -9.83 -19.55 -7.27
CA ALA A 295 -9.93 -20.99 -7.55
C ALA A 295 -11.39 -21.47 -7.69
N ALA A 296 -12.32 -20.82 -6.99
CA ALA A 296 -13.72 -21.25 -6.91
C ALA A 296 -14.66 -20.59 -7.94
N HIS A 297 -14.21 -19.55 -8.65
CA HIS A 297 -15.03 -18.88 -9.67
C HIS A 297 -15.56 -19.84 -10.75
N ASP A 298 -16.85 -19.73 -11.07
CA ASP A 298 -17.48 -20.46 -12.17
C ASP A 298 -17.04 -19.90 -13.52
N ARG A 299 -16.02 -20.56 -14.10
CA ARG A 299 -15.44 -20.16 -15.39
C ARG A 299 -16.40 -20.29 -16.57
N SER A 300 -17.51 -21.02 -16.44
CA SER A 300 -18.54 -21.07 -17.48
C SER A 300 -19.37 -19.78 -17.56
N ARG A 301 -19.43 -19.02 -16.45
CA ARG A 301 -20.21 -17.78 -16.31
C ARG A 301 -19.33 -16.53 -16.21
N PHE A 302 -18.09 -16.64 -15.75
CA PHE A 302 -17.21 -15.52 -15.49
C PHE A 302 -15.86 -15.67 -16.18
N GLU A 303 -15.39 -14.61 -16.81
CA GLU A 303 -14.06 -14.45 -17.41
C GLU A 303 -13.23 -13.52 -16.53
N ILE A 304 -12.11 -14.02 -16.00
CA ILE A 304 -11.39 -13.32 -14.92
C ILE A 304 -10.08 -12.70 -15.43
N PHE A 305 -9.91 -11.42 -15.12
CA PHE A 305 -8.72 -10.62 -15.38
C PHE A 305 -8.07 -10.22 -14.05
N CYS A 306 -6.76 -10.38 -13.94
CA CYS A 306 -5.96 -9.91 -12.80
C CYS A 306 -4.96 -8.87 -13.27
N TYR A 307 -5.17 -7.61 -12.89
CA TYR A 307 -4.28 -6.48 -13.18
C TYR A 307 -3.29 -6.28 -12.02
N TYR A 308 -2.03 -6.66 -12.25
CA TYR A 308 -1.00 -6.70 -11.21
C TYR A 308 -0.14 -5.43 -11.17
N ASN A 309 -0.28 -4.63 -10.10
CA ASN A 309 0.39 -3.33 -9.91
C ASN A 309 1.65 -3.41 -9.04
N TYR A 310 2.52 -4.40 -9.29
CA TYR A 310 3.81 -4.45 -8.59
C TYR A 310 4.92 -4.94 -9.55
N PRO A 311 6.12 -4.37 -9.49
CA PRO A 311 7.18 -4.69 -10.45
C PRO A 311 7.83 -6.07 -10.23
N ARG A 312 7.67 -6.65 -9.04
CA ARG A 312 8.27 -7.94 -8.65
C ARG A 312 7.19 -9.00 -8.50
N GLY A 313 7.51 -10.27 -8.73
CA GLY A 313 6.62 -11.40 -8.44
C GLY A 313 7.32 -12.41 -7.55
N ASP A 314 6.53 -13.24 -6.87
CA ASP A 314 6.99 -14.41 -6.12
C ASP A 314 6.20 -15.66 -6.54
N GLU A 315 6.30 -16.76 -5.79
CA GLU A 315 5.59 -18.00 -6.13
C GLU A 315 4.07 -17.85 -6.08
N VAL A 316 3.52 -16.95 -5.27
CA VAL A 316 2.07 -16.67 -5.22
C VAL A 316 1.66 -15.93 -6.49
N THR A 317 2.47 -14.95 -6.92
CA THR A 317 2.26 -14.30 -8.23
C THR A 317 2.27 -15.31 -9.38
N ALA A 318 3.20 -16.27 -9.35
CA ALA A 318 3.28 -17.32 -10.35
C ALA A 318 2.04 -18.23 -10.31
N SER A 319 1.61 -18.65 -9.12
CA SER A 319 0.38 -19.43 -8.90
C SER A 319 -0.84 -18.73 -9.49
N ILE A 320 -1.10 -17.47 -9.09
CA ILE A 320 -2.22 -16.67 -9.58
C ILE A 320 -2.17 -16.51 -11.10
N ARG A 321 -0.99 -16.24 -11.68
CA ARG A 321 -0.82 -16.13 -13.14
C ARG A 321 -1.25 -17.41 -13.87
N THR A 322 -0.95 -18.58 -13.32
CA THR A 322 -1.36 -19.86 -13.92
C THR A 322 -2.84 -20.19 -13.72
N ALA A 323 -3.48 -19.60 -12.70
CA ALA A 323 -4.87 -19.89 -12.33
C ALA A 323 -5.91 -19.02 -13.08
N VAL A 324 -5.49 -18.07 -13.92
CA VAL A 324 -6.39 -17.15 -14.62
C VAL A 324 -6.14 -17.13 -16.12
N GLU A 325 -7.19 -16.78 -16.86
CA GLU A 325 -7.11 -16.59 -18.30
C GLU A 325 -6.27 -15.36 -18.67
N HIS A 326 -6.39 -14.28 -17.88
CA HIS A 326 -5.74 -13.01 -18.18
C HIS A 326 -5.01 -12.47 -16.95
N PHE A 327 -3.69 -12.62 -16.93
CA PHE A 327 -2.81 -11.96 -15.96
C PHE A 327 -2.08 -10.80 -16.64
N VAL A 328 -2.35 -9.58 -16.20
CA VAL A 328 -1.91 -8.35 -16.86
C VAL A 328 -1.00 -7.55 -15.92
N PRO A 329 0.33 -7.56 -16.12
CA PRO A 329 1.21 -6.64 -15.41
C PRO A 329 0.92 -5.19 -15.80
N ILE A 330 0.71 -4.32 -14.81
CA ILE A 330 0.36 -2.90 -15.01
C ILE A 330 1.28 -1.92 -14.28
N ALA A 331 2.28 -2.41 -13.55
CA ALA A 331 3.26 -1.55 -12.89
C ALA A 331 3.94 -0.61 -13.90
N GLY A 332 3.97 0.69 -13.59
CA GLY A 332 4.54 1.73 -14.46
C GLY A 332 3.66 2.16 -15.64
N VAL A 333 2.49 1.53 -15.87
CA VAL A 333 1.56 1.96 -16.92
C VAL A 333 0.76 3.18 -16.41
N PRO A 334 0.66 4.29 -17.18
CA PRO A 334 -0.15 5.44 -16.77
C PRO A 334 -1.64 5.11 -16.65
N ASP A 335 -2.33 5.66 -15.65
CA ASP A 335 -3.74 5.35 -15.35
C ASP A 335 -4.69 5.59 -16.51
N ARG A 336 -4.47 6.66 -17.28
CA ARG A 336 -5.28 6.96 -18.46
C ARG A 336 -5.19 5.84 -19.51
N VAL A 337 -3.98 5.39 -19.79
CA VAL A 337 -3.71 4.33 -20.78
C VAL A 337 -4.32 3.01 -20.29
N LEU A 338 -4.15 2.73 -19.00
CA LEU A 338 -4.75 1.55 -18.38
C LEU A 338 -6.29 1.59 -18.40
N ALA A 339 -6.90 2.75 -18.15
CA ALA A 339 -8.35 2.92 -18.24
C ALA A 339 -8.87 2.71 -19.67
N GLU A 340 -8.16 3.21 -20.68
CA GLU A 340 -8.47 2.97 -22.10
C GLU A 340 -8.38 1.48 -22.45
N ARG A 341 -7.34 0.80 -21.96
CA ARG A 341 -7.18 -0.65 -22.13
C ARG A 341 -8.32 -1.43 -21.48
N ILE A 342 -8.63 -1.18 -20.21
CA ILE A 342 -9.72 -1.85 -19.47
C ILE A 342 -11.07 -1.64 -20.16
N THR A 343 -11.31 -0.42 -20.66
CA THR A 343 -12.52 -0.11 -21.45
C THR A 343 -12.57 -0.94 -22.74
N GLY A 344 -11.45 -1.02 -23.47
CA GLY A 344 -11.34 -1.80 -24.72
C GLY A 344 -11.43 -3.32 -24.52
N GLU A 345 -10.93 -3.82 -23.39
CA GLU A 345 -11.11 -5.21 -22.94
C GLU A 345 -12.56 -5.49 -22.53
N GLY A 346 -13.38 -4.44 -22.36
CA GLY A 346 -14.79 -4.55 -22.01
C GLY A 346 -14.99 -5.23 -20.67
N ILE A 347 -14.26 -4.81 -19.63
CA ILE A 347 -14.50 -5.29 -18.27
C ILE A 347 -15.89 -4.82 -17.81
N ASP A 348 -16.73 -5.73 -17.29
CA ASP A 348 -18.08 -5.40 -16.83
C ASP A 348 -18.05 -4.92 -15.37
N VAL A 349 -17.26 -5.59 -14.53
CA VAL A 349 -17.03 -5.24 -13.12
C VAL A 349 -15.53 -5.10 -12.88
N LEU A 350 -15.09 -3.91 -12.49
CA LEU A 350 -13.71 -3.65 -12.07
C LEU A 350 -13.64 -3.53 -10.54
N VAL A 351 -12.85 -4.38 -9.90
CA VAL A 351 -12.75 -4.50 -8.45
C VAL A 351 -11.36 -4.04 -7.98
N ASP A 352 -11.33 -2.97 -7.19
CA ASP A 352 -10.16 -2.55 -6.42
C ASP A 352 -9.95 -3.50 -5.24
N LEU A 353 -8.75 -4.06 -5.10
CA LEU A 353 -8.39 -4.92 -3.97
C LEU A 353 -7.48 -4.27 -2.93
N ASN A 354 -7.04 -3.03 -3.15
CA ASN A 354 -6.10 -2.35 -2.26
C ASN A 354 -6.77 -1.28 -1.39
N GLY A 355 -7.70 -0.49 -1.94
CA GLY A 355 -8.18 0.75 -1.33
C GLY A 355 -7.01 1.71 -1.04
N HIS A 356 -6.97 2.32 0.14
CA HIS A 356 -5.87 3.24 0.53
C HIS A 356 -4.62 2.54 1.09
N SER A 357 -4.49 1.21 0.91
CA SER A 357 -3.25 0.51 1.27
C SER A 357 -2.10 0.83 0.29
N ALA A 358 -0.89 0.36 0.62
CA ALA A 358 0.32 0.65 -0.14
C ALA A 358 0.21 0.16 -1.60
N ASP A 359 0.84 0.90 -2.52
CA ASP A 359 0.93 0.55 -3.94
C ASP A 359 -0.45 0.38 -4.63
N ASN A 360 -1.50 0.99 -4.08
CA ASN A 360 -2.84 0.94 -4.66
C ASN A 360 -2.91 1.60 -6.04
N ARG A 361 -4.05 1.38 -6.72
CA ARG A 361 -4.35 2.00 -8.01
C ARG A 361 -5.64 2.81 -7.99
N LEU A 362 -6.03 3.42 -6.87
CA LEU A 362 -7.24 4.25 -6.78
C LEU A 362 -7.29 5.36 -7.85
N PRO A 363 -6.19 6.03 -8.24
CA PRO A 363 -6.18 6.98 -9.35
C PRO A 363 -6.80 6.47 -10.67
N LEU A 364 -6.68 5.16 -10.96
CA LEU A 364 -7.33 4.52 -12.12
C LEU A 364 -8.85 4.61 -12.06
N PHE A 365 -9.43 4.44 -10.88
CA PHE A 365 -10.88 4.30 -10.71
C PHE A 365 -11.63 5.62 -10.96
N PHE A 366 -10.97 6.78 -10.85
CA PHE A 366 -11.57 8.06 -11.25
C PHE A 366 -11.93 8.13 -12.75
N PHE A 367 -11.32 7.29 -13.60
CA PHE A 367 -11.64 7.24 -15.03
C PHE A 367 -12.93 6.48 -15.35
N ALA A 368 -13.56 5.82 -14.37
CA ALA A 368 -14.77 5.02 -14.54
C ALA A 368 -14.66 4.04 -15.74
N ALA A 369 -13.61 3.22 -15.73
CA ALA A 369 -13.19 2.40 -16.87
C ALA A 369 -14.09 1.18 -17.13
N ALA A 370 -14.96 0.84 -16.18
CA ALA A 370 -15.95 -0.23 -16.30
C ALA A 370 -17.37 0.29 -15.95
N PRO A 371 -18.44 -0.33 -16.49
CA PRO A 371 -19.81 0.00 -16.14
C PRO A 371 -20.09 -0.11 -14.63
N VAL A 372 -19.53 -1.11 -13.97
CA VAL A 372 -19.58 -1.29 -12.51
C VAL A 372 -18.16 -1.26 -11.97
N GLN A 373 -17.93 -0.46 -10.93
CA GLN A 373 -16.70 -0.45 -10.17
C GLN A 373 -17.00 -0.74 -8.70
N ALA A 374 -16.21 -1.62 -8.09
CA ALA A 374 -16.34 -1.97 -6.69
C ALA A 374 -14.99 -1.94 -5.99
N THR A 375 -14.98 -1.88 -4.67
CA THR A 375 -13.81 -2.12 -3.83
C THR A 375 -14.08 -3.28 -2.88
N TRP A 376 -13.07 -4.12 -2.66
CA TRP A 376 -13.10 -5.18 -1.68
C TRP A 376 -11.73 -5.49 -1.11
N LEU A 377 -11.75 -5.79 0.18
CA LEU A 377 -10.72 -6.38 1.02
C LEU A 377 -9.62 -5.46 1.56
N GLY A 378 -8.66 -5.01 0.74
CA GLY A 378 -7.39 -4.48 1.24
C GLY A 378 -7.49 -3.26 2.17
N TYR A 379 -8.61 -2.55 2.10
CA TYR A 379 -8.93 -1.42 2.96
C TYR A 379 -10.38 -1.53 3.48
N PRO A 380 -10.61 -1.91 4.75
CA PRO A 380 -11.96 -2.04 5.30
C PRO A 380 -12.55 -0.66 5.66
N GLY A 381 -12.83 0.15 4.63
CA GLY A 381 -13.47 1.45 4.76
C GLY A 381 -13.78 2.06 3.39
N THR A 382 -14.37 3.25 3.38
CA THR A 382 -14.63 3.98 2.13
C THR A 382 -13.32 4.38 1.43
N THR A 383 -13.34 4.43 0.11
CA THR A 383 -12.26 5.00 -0.72
C THR A 383 -12.40 6.51 -0.91
N GLY A 384 -13.58 7.08 -0.64
CA GLY A 384 -13.93 8.44 -1.01
C GLY A 384 -14.05 8.68 -2.53
N VAL A 385 -13.75 7.68 -3.36
CA VAL A 385 -13.79 7.78 -4.83
C VAL A 385 -15.21 7.51 -5.30
N ARG A 386 -15.97 8.58 -5.60
CA ARG A 386 -17.37 8.48 -6.08
C ARG A 386 -17.57 7.68 -7.37
N ALA A 387 -16.50 7.42 -8.12
CA ALA A 387 -16.56 6.56 -9.30
C ALA A 387 -16.56 5.07 -8.94
N ILE A 388 -16.20 4.69 -7.71
CA ILE A 388 -16.41 3.34 -7.18
C ILE A 388 -17.85 3.27 -6.66
N ASP A 389 -18.65 2.40 -7.26
CA ASP A 389 -20.09 2.35 -7.02
C ASP A 389 -20.42 1.57 -5.75
N TYR A 390 -19.70 0.47 -5.51
CA TYR A 390 -19.98 -0.46 -4.42
C TYR A 390 -18.75 -0.75 -3.55
N ARG A 391 -18.99 -0.94 -2.26
CA ARG A 391 -18.02 -1.57 -1.35
C ARG A 391 -18.60 -2.89 -0.86
N LEU A 392 -17.90 -3.99 -1.14
CA LEU A 392 -18.32 -5.32 -0.65
C LEU A 392 -17.91 -5.48 0.81
N THR A 393 -18.87 -5.87 1.65
CA THR A 393 -18.74 -6.02 3.10
C THR A 393 -19.74 -7.06 3.63
N ASP A 394 -19.91 -7.16 4.94
CA ASP A 394 -20.92 -7.98 5.61
C ASP A 394 -21.64 -7.21 6.73
N SER A 395 -22.69 -7.80 7.28
CA SER A 395 -23.52 -7.20 8.34
C SER A 395 -22.82 -7.07 9.68
N CYS A 396 -21.66 -7.71 9.88
CA CYS A 396 -20.92 -7.63 11.14
C CYS A 396 -19.91 -6.49 11.11
N ALA A 397 -19.15 -6.39 10.02
CA ALA A 397 -18.20 -5.31 9.77
C ALA A 397 -18.91 -3.96 9.56
N ASP A 398 -20.05 -3.98 8.88
CA ASP A 398 -20.90 -2.83 8.61
C ASP A 398 -22.37 -3.15 8.96
N PRO A 399 -22.79 -3.05 10.23
CA PRO A 399 -24.18 -3.28 10.61
C PRO A 399 -25.15 -2.36 9.85
N PRO A 400 -26.31 -2.86 9.37
CA PRO A 400 -27.31 -2.01 8.71
C PRO A 400 -27.70 -0.81 9.57
N GLY A 401 -27.62 0.39 8.99
CA GLY A 401 -27.94 1.67 9.65
C GLY A 401 -26.81 2.27 10.50
N ALA A 402 -25.66 1.61 10.64
CA ALA A 402 -24.60 2.07 11.53
C ALA A 402 -23.47 2.83 10.81
N THR A 403 -23.19 2.52 9.56
CA THR A 403 -21.96 2.98 8.85
C THR A 403 -22.21 3.51 7.44
N GLU A 404 -23.43 3.43 6.90
CA GLU A 404 -23.77 3.88 5.54
C GLU A 404 -23.43 5.36 5.31
N SER A 405 -23.66 6.20 6.32
CA SER A 405 -23.35 7.63 6.26
C SER A 405 -21.84 7.95 6.23
N LEU A 406 -21.00 6.95 6.45
CA LEU A 406 -19.54 7.05 6.46
C LEU A 406 -18.90 6.47 5.19
N HIS A 407 -19.68 6.30 4.12
CA HIS A 407 -19.22 5.76 2.85
C HIS A 407 -19.70 6.62 1.66
N THR A 408 -18.82 6.77 0.67
CA THR A 408 -19.22 7.31 -0.64
C THR A 408 -19.80 6.24 -1.55
N GLU A 409 -19.40 4.99 -1.36
CA GLU A 409 -19.90 3.82 -2.06
C GLU A 409 -21.23 3.33 -1.49
N THR A 410 -22.02 2.64 -2.31
CA THR A 410 -23.14 1.83 -1.81
C THR A 410 -22.59 0.56 -1.16
N LEU A 411 -22.95 0.31 0.09
CA LEU A 411 -22.53 -0.91 0.79
C LEU A 411 -23.25 -2.14 0.23
N TRP A 412 -22.50 -3.07 -0.35
CA TRP A 412 -23.01 -4.38 -0.72
C TRP A 412 -22.67 -5.39 0.38
N ARG A 413 -23.65 -5.75 1.18
CA ARG A 413 -23.50 -6.75 2.25
C ARG A 413 -23.70 -8.13 1.66
N LEU A 414 -22.62 -8.90 1.61
CA LEU A 414 -22.70 -10.31 1.25
C LEU A 414 -23.55 -11.05 2.30
N PRO A 415 -24.38 -12.02 1.86
CA PRO A 415 -25.34 -12.66 2.74
C PRO A 415 -24.68 -13.49 3.84
N THR A 416 -23.49 -14.04 3.58
CA THR A 416 -22.77 -14.92 4.51
C THR A 416 -21.60 -14.21 5.19
N THR A 417 -20.59 -13.78 4.44
CA THR A 417 -19.32 -13.28 4.98
C THR A 417 -18.61 -12.37 3.98
N ALA A 418 -17.83 -11.39 4.46
CA ALA A 418 -16.92 -10.59 3.62
C ALA A 418 -15.53 -11.24 3.43
N TRP A 419 -15.30 -12.40 4.04
CA TRP A 419 -13.99 -13.04 4.15
C TRP A 419 -13.96 -14.43 3.52
N CYS A 420 -12.83 -14.78 2.92
CA CYS A 420 -12.59 -16.06 2.26
C CYS A 420 -11.15 -16.55 2.54
N TYR A 421 -10.83 -16.89 3.79
CA TYR A 421 -9.46 -17.17 4.22
C TYR A 421 -8.98 -18.55 3.77
N GLU A 422 -7.83 -18.61 3.11
CA GLU A 422 -7.07 -19.84 2.88
C GLU A 422 -5.99 -20.00 3.97
N PRO A 423 -6.08 -21.02 4.85
CA PRO A 423 -5.05 -21.25 5.84
C PRO A 423 -3.71 -21.64 5.21
N TYR A 424 -2.61 -21.23 5.84
CA TYR A 424 -1.29 -21.61 5.37
C TYR A 424 -1.09 -23.13 5.47
N ALA A 425 -0.91 -23.80 4.33
CA ALA A 425 -0.83 -25.27 4.26
C ALA A 425 0.29 -25.87 5.12
N ALA A 426 1.42 -25.17 5.27
CA ALA A 426 2.54 -25.58 6.11
C ALA A 426 2.50 -24.95 7.53
N ALA A 427 1.32 -24.55 8.01
CA ALA A 427 1.15 -24.05 9.36
C ALA A 427 1.59 -25.12 10.40
N PRO A 428 2.32 -24.72 11.46
CA PRO A 428 2.73 -25.65 12.48
C PRO A 428 1.55 -26.26 13.25
N ALA A 429 1.80 -27.37 13.94
CA ALA A 429 0.83 -27.97 14.84
C ALA A 429 0.46 -27.00 15.97
N VAL A 430 -0.80 -27.03 16.42
CA VAL A 430 -1.23 -26.28 17.61
C VAL A 430 -0.45 -26.80 18.82
N THR A 431 0.26 -25.93 19.52
CA THR A 431 0.97 -26.28 20.75
C THR A 431 0.17 -25.88 21.99
N ARG A 432 0.46 -26.57 23.10
CA ARG A 432 -0.15 -26.32 24.41
C ARG A 432 0.92 -25.97 25.43
N ARG A 433 0.64 -24.95 26.24
CA ARG A 433 1.51 -24.53 27.35
C ARG A 433 1.05 -25.16 28.65
N ASP A 434 2.01 -25.44 29.54
CA ASP A 434 1.72 -25.77 30.94
C ASP A 434 1.39 -24.48 31.71
N ARG A 435 0.10 -24.11 31.70
CA ARG A 435 -0.41 -22.91 32.38
C ARG A 435 -0.29 -22.97 33.88
N VAL A 436 -0.33 -24.16 34.47
CA VAL A 436 -0.26 -24.35 35.92
C VAL A 436 1.10 -23.87 36.41
N ARG A 437 2.16 -24.22 35.69
CA ARG A 437 3.51 -23.76 36.00
C ARG A 437 3.78 -22.34 35.52
N GLN A 438 3.35 -22.00 34.31
CA GLN A 438 3.81 -20.79 33.61
C GLN A 438 2.86 -19.58 33.69
N GLY A 439 1.66 -19.73 34.25
CA GLY A 439 0.62 -18.70 34.19
C GLY A 439 0.03 -18.50 32.79
N ILE A 440 -1.00 -17.65 32.71
CA ILE A 440 -1.64 -17.28 31.44
C ILE A 440 -0.70 -16.39 30.61
N ALA A 441 -0.55 -16.66 29.32
CA ALA A 441 0.06 -15.68 28.41
C ALA A 441 -0.94 -15.13 27.41
N PHE A 442 -0.93 -13.82 27.29
CA PHE A 442 -1.63 -13.09 26.25
C PHE A 442 -0.66 -12.79 25.10
N THR A 443 -1.17 -12.61 23.89
CA THR A 443 -0.38 -12.11 22.76
C THR A 443 -1.17 -11.13 21.90
N CYS A 444 -0.48 -10.17 21.32
CA CYS A 444 -0.98 -9.38 20.19
C CYS A 444 0.14 -9.30 19.14
N LEU A 445 -0.04 -10.01 18.03
CA LEU A 445 0.92 -10.00 16.92
C LEU A 445 0.52 -9.03 15.78
N ASN A 446 -0.39 -8.09 16.08
CA ASN A 446 -0.69 -6.97 15.18
C ASN A 446 0.50 -6.00 15.13
N GLY A 447 0.63 -5.26 14.02
CA GLY A 447 1.67 -4.24 13.89
C GLY A 447 1.51 -3.11 14.92
N PRO A 448 2.61 -2.50 15.40
CA PRO A 448 2.56 -1.43 16.42
C PRO A 448 1.62 -0.27 16.04
N GLY A 449 1.60 0.13 14.77
CA GLY A 449 0.71 1.19 14.26
C GLY A 449 -0.79 0.91 14.48
N LYS A 450 -1.20 -0.33 14.71
CA LYS A 450 -2.61 -0.68 14.97
C LYS A 450 -3.04 -0.51 16.43
N THR A 451 -2.09 -0.27 17.33
CA THR A 451 -2.31 -0.30 18.78
C THR A 451 -2.25 1.12 19.36
N SER A 452 -3.38 1.57 19.89
CA SER A 452 -3.51 2.86 20.57
C SER A 452 -3.15 2.80 22.06
N ALA A 453 -3.03 3.97 22.69
CA ALA A 453 -2.92 4.07 24.14
C ALA A 453 -4.14 3.48 24.88
N ALA A 454 -5.34 3.58 24.30
CA ALA A 454 -6.54 2.94 24.86
C ALA A 454 -6.41 1.41 24.90
N ALA A 455 -5.91 0.80 23.82
CA ALA A 455 -5.63 -0.65 23.77
C ALA A 455 -4.61 -1.08 24.82
N LEU A 456 -3.48 -0.37 24.92
CA LEU A 456 -2.46 -0.63 25.94
C LEU A 456 -3.02 -0.50 27.36
N GLY A 457 -3.91 0.47 27.59
CA GLY A 457 -4.61 0.67 28.87
C GLY A 457 -5.45 -0.55 29.27
N MET A 458 -6.28 -1.06 28.35
CA MET A 458 -7.06 -2.28 28.57
C MET A 458 -6.17 -3.48 28.88
N TRP A 459 -5.04 -3.62 28.17
CA TRP A 459 -4.12 -4.73 28.41
C TRP A 459 -3.42 -4.62 29.77
N ALA A 460 -3.07 -3.40 30.21
CA ALA A 460 -2.53 -3.18 31.56
C ALA A 460 -3.55 -3.54 32.66
N GLU A 461 -4.82 -3.24 32.45
CA GLU A 461 -5.92 -3.66 33.33
C GLU A 461 -6.05 -5.19 33.40
N ILE A 462 -6.05 -5.87 32.25
CA ILE A 462 -6.09 -7.34 32.17
C ILE A 462 -4.90 -7.95 32.92
N LEU A 463 -3.68 -7.45 32.69
CA LEU A 463 -2.48 -7.97 33.34
C LEU A 463 -2.52 -7.76 34.85
N ARG A 464 -3.09 -6.66 35.36
CA ARG A 464 -3.29 -6.49 36.81
C ARG A 464 -4.32 -7.46 37.37
N ALA A 465 -5.43 -7.66 36.65
CA ALA A 465 -6.52 -8.52 37.08
C ALA A 465 -6.18 -10.02 37.00
N VAL A 466 -5.21 -10.41 36.17
CA VAL A 466 -4.74 -11.80 36.02
C VAL A 466 -3.29 -11.90 36.52
N PRO A 467 -3.06 -12.21 37.82
CA PRO A 467 -1.72 -12.32 38.39
C PRO A 467 -0.86 -13.36 37.67
N ARG A 468 0.46 -13.15 37.65
CA ARG A 468 1.45 -14.01 36.98
C ARG A 468 1.27 -14.14 35.46
N SER A 469 0.34 -13.43 34.85
CA SER A 469 0.20 -13.45 33.38
C SER A 469 1.29 -12.63 32.70
N ARG A 470 1.53 -12.89 31.41
CA ARG A 470 2.47 -12.13 30.58
C ARG A 470 1.81 -11.74 29.26
N LEU A 471 2.37 -10.75 28.57
CA LEU A 471 1.89 -10.26 27.28
C LEU A 471 3.02 -10.26 26.26
N GLN A 472 2.85 -10.99 25.17
CA GLN A 472 3.74 -10.97 24.02
C GLN A 472 3.23 -9.95 22.99
N LEU A 473 4.08 -9.03 22.53
CA LEU A 473 3.73 -8.05 21.50
C LEU A 473 4.70 -8.12 20.31
N LEU A 474 4.15 -7.97 19.11
CA LEU A 474 4.97 -7.79 17.92
C LEU A 474 5.59 -6.38 17.93
N ALA A 475 6.89 -6.31 18.15
CA ALA A 475 7.67 -5.08 18.06
C ALA A 475 9.10 -5.42 17.64
N SER A 476 9.77 -4.50 16.93
CA SER A 476 11.20 -4.68 16.69
C SER A 476 11.94 -4.59 18.03
N PRO A 477 12.82 -5.53 18.42
CA PRO A 477 13.58 -5.45 19.66
C PRO A 477 14.55 -4.26 19.70
N HIS A 478 14.82 -3.61 18.56
CA HIS A 478 15.53 -2.33 18.45
C HIS A 478 14.59 -1.11 18.50
N ALA A 479 13.36 -1.26 18.99
CA ALA A 479 12.35 -0.21 18.93
C ALA A 479 12.79 1.04 19.68
N LEU A 480 12.83 2.15 18.94
CA LEU A 480 13.02 3.52 19.44
C LEU A 480 12.09 3.88 20.60
N ARG A 481 10.95 3.20 20.72
CA ARG A 481 9.88 3.46 21.70
C ARG A 481 9.73 2.38 22.76
N MET A 482 10.73 1.50 22.89
CA MET A 482 10.76 0.42 23.87
C MET A 482 10.56 0.92 25.31
N SER A 483 11.34 1.92 25.69
CA SER A 483 11.31 2.52 27.03
C SER A 483 9.96 3.15 27.32
N GLU A 484 9.37 3.84 26.34
CA GLU A 484 8.04 4.45 26.45
C GLU A 484 6.96 3.39 26.65
N LEU A 485 7.01 2.29 25.89
CA LEU A 485 6.05 1.19 26.02
C LEU A 485 6.15 0.52 27.40
N LEU A 486 7.35 0.18 27.85
CA LEU A 486 7.57 -0.44 29.17
C LEU A 486 7.22 0.54 30.31
N GLY A 487 7.53 1.82 30.14
CA GLY A 487 7.14 2.90 31.04
C GLY A 487 5.62 3.01 31.17
N PHE A 488 4.89 2.97 30.04
CA PHE A 488 3.43 3.03 30.02
C PHE A 488 2.78 1.93 30.89
N PHE A 489 3.32 0.70 30.82
CA PHE A 489 2.87 -0.42 31.64
C PHE A 489 3.31 -0.28 33.11
N SER A 490 4.54 0.16 33.36
CA SER A 490 5.08 0.34 34.72
C SER A 490 4.31 1.39 35.51
N GLU A 491 4.00 2.53 34.89
CA GLU A 491 3.15 3.59 35.46
C GLU A 491 1.75 3.09 35.82
N ARG A 492 1.29 2.01 35.19
CA ARG A 492 0.00 1.35 35.44
C ARG A 492 0.12 0.09 36.29
N GLY A 493 1.24 -0.08 37.00
CA GLY A 493 1.43 -1.17 37.96
C GLY A 493 1.67 -2.55 37.33
N VAL A 494 2.14 -2.61 36.09
CA VAL A 494 2.55 -3.86 35.42
C VAL A 494 4.07 -3.90 35.31
N ALA A 495 4.67 -4.90 35.94
CA ALA A 495 6.13 -5.08 35.92
C ALA A 495 6.66 -5.31 34.48
N PRO A 496 7.76 -4.65 34.06
CA PRO A 496 8.32 -4.76 32.72
C PRO A 496 8.60 -6.21 32.26
N GLU A 497 8.98 -7.09 33.18
CA GLU A 497 9.32 -8.49 32.90
C GLU A 497 8.10 -9.31 32.42
N ARG A 498 6.89 -8.76 32.59
CA ARG A 498 5.64 -9.36 32.08
C ARG A 498 5.38 -9.03 30.63
N ILE A 499 6.14 -8.12 30.02
CA ILE A 499 5.99 -7.70 28.63
C ILE A 499 7.13 -8.33 27.80
N GLU A 500 6.78 -9.24 26.91
CA GLU A 500 7.69 -9.88 25.98
C GLU A 500 7.52 -9.27 24.59
N LEU A 501 8.62 -8.99 23.91
CA LEU A 501 8.58 -8.38 22.58
C LEU A 501 9.24 -9.30 21.57
N VAL A 502 8.53 -9.52 20.47
CA VAL A 502 8.96 -10.44 19.41
C VAL A 502 9.09 -9.69 18.10
N ALA A 503 10.19 -9.94 17.39
CA ALA A 503 10.43 -9.38 16.07
C ALA A 503 9.54 -10.05 15.01
N ARG A 504 9.34 -9.36 13.88
CA ARG A 504 8.74 -9.98 12.68
C ARG A 504 9.59 -11.18 12.23
N GLN A 505 8.94 -12.28 11.89
CA GLN A 505 9.55 -13.53 11.45
C GLN A 505 9.01 -13.95 10.07
N PRO A 506 9.70 -14.86 9.35
CA PRO A 506 9.10 -15.59 8.23
C PRO A 506 7.80 -16.30 8.66
N LEU A 507 6.86 -16.49 7.73
CA LEU A 507 5.48 -16.89 8.02
C LEU A 507 5.35 -18.12 8.95
N ALA A 508 6.07 -19.21 8.68
CA ALA A 508 6.00 -20.42 9.52
C ALA A 508 6.48 -20.17 10.96
N SER A 509 7.61 -19.46 11.12
CA SER A 509 8.15 -19.08 12.43
C SER A 509 7.26 -18.05 13.15
N TYR A 510 6.62 -17.14 12.40
CA TYR A 510 5.63 -16.22 12.94
C TYR A 510 4.40 -16.96 13.47
N LEU A 511 3.85 -17.93 12.73
CA LEU A 511 2.72 -18.74 13.19
C LEU A 511 3.08 -19.55 14.44
N ALA A 512 4.33 -20.01 14.55
CA ALA A 512 4.81 -20.71 15.75
C ALA A 512 4.82 -19.83 17.00
N LEU A 513 4.92 -18.48 16.87
CA LEU A 513 4.87 -17.56 18.02
C LEU A 513 3.55 -17.66 18.78
N TYR A 514 2.43 -17.93 18.10
CA TYR A 514 1.14 -18.14 18.76
C TYR A 514 1.18 -19.29 19.77
N GLY A 515 2.06 -20.28 19.58
CA GLY A 515 2.31 -21.35 20.53
C GLY A 515 2.81 -20.88 21.92
N ASN A 516 3.31 -19.65 22.01
CA ASN A 516 3.77 -19.05 23.26
C ASN A 516 2.64 -18.40 24.07
N ALA A 517 1.40 -18.40 23.57
CA ALA A 517 0.27 -17.74 24.20
C ALA A 517 -1.00 -18.60 24.31
N ASP A 518 -1.86 -18.19 25.23
CA ASP A 518 -3.11 -18.84 25.60
C ASP A 518 -4.32 -18.14 25.00
N ILE A 519 -4.31 -16.80 25.01
CA ILE A 519 -5.38 -15.92 24.54
C ILE A 519 -4.73 -14.82 23.67
N ALA A 520 -5.31 -14.56 22.51
CA ALA A 520 -4.94 -13.41 21.70
C ALA A 520 -5.80 -12.20 22.08
N LEU A 521 -5.16 -11.05 22.24
CA LEU A 521 -5.79 -9.77 22.47
C LEU A 521 -5.74 -8.99 21.17
N ASP A 522 -6.90 -8.72 20.56
CA ASP A 522 -6.95 -7.95 19.32
C ASP A 522 -6.55 -6.49 19.54
N SER A 523 -6.02 -5.84 18.51
CA SER A 523 -5.65 -4.43 18.56
C SER A 523 -6.85 -3.49 18.39
N TYR A 524 -6.69 -2.24 18.82
CA TYR A 524 -7.69 -1.18 18.68
C TYR A 524 -6.99 0.16 18.46
N PRO A 525 -7.49 1.04 17.55
CA PRO A 525 -8.77 0.98 16.83
C PRO A 525 -8.73 0.18 15.52
N HIS A 526 -7.55 -0.22 15.04
CA HIS A 526 -7.44 -1.05 13.85
C HIS A 526 -7.38 -2.52 14.29
N THR A 527 -8.51 -3.21 14.19
CA THR A 527 -8.62 -4.64 14.54
C THR A 527 -7.87 -5.55 13.57
N GLY A 528 -7.53 -6.75 14.02
CA GLY A 528 -6.94 -7.78 13.19
C GLY A 528 -7.94 -8.34 12.18
N ALA A 529 -7.41 -8.77 11.03
CA ALA A 529 -8.12 -9.58 10.05
C ALA A 529 -7.34 -10.88 9.84
N THR A 530 -6.26 -10.84 9.05
CA THR A 530 -5.34 -11.99 8.86
C THR A 530 -4.74 -12.47 10.17
N THR A 531 -4.28 -11.56 11.04
CA THR A 531 -3.74 -11.90 12.37
C THR A 531 -4.78 -12.61 13.24
N THR A 532 -6.04 -12.20 13.18
CA THR A 532 -7.16 -12.87 13.86
C THR A 532 -7.37 -14.26 13.29
N CYS A 533 -7.43 -14.43 11.96
CA CYS A 533 -7.52 -15.74 11.32
C CYS A 533 -6.34 -16.64 11.69
N ASP A 534 -5.11 -16.13 11.66
CA ASP A 534 -3.90 -16.86 12.02
C ASP A 534 -3.92 -17.33 13.47
N ALA A 535 -4.33 -16.46 14.41
CA ALA A 535 -4.47 -16.81 15.82
C ALA A 535 -5.48 -17.95 16.02
N LEU A 536 -6.67 -17.83 15.42
CA LEU A 536 -7.72 -18.85 15.47
C LEU A 536 -7.23 -20.17 14.86
N TRP A 537 -6.56 -20.11 13.71
CA TRP A 537 -5.99 -21.28 13.04
C TRP A 537 -4.88 -21.92 13.89
N MET A 538 -4.11 -21.14 14.63
CA MET A 538 -3.11 -21.62 15.59
C MET A 538 -3.70 -22.02 16.94
N GLY A 539 -5.03 -22.08 17.07
CA GLY A 539 -5.72 -22.57 18.25
C GLY A 539 -5.76 -21.57 19.39
N LEU A 540 -5.68 -20.25 19.13
CA LEU A 540 -5.82 -19.18 20.14
C LEU A 540 -7.16 -18.47 19.98
N PRO A 541 -8.03 -18.46 21.00
CA PRO A 541 -9.19 -17.57 21.00
C PRO A 541 -8.74 -16.12 21.03
N VAL A 542 -9.47 -15.27 20.32
CA VAL A 542 -9.18 -13.83 20.19
C VAL A 542 -10.29 -13.05 20.87
N VAL A 543 -9.93 -12.12 21.76
CA VAL A 543 -10.87 -11.12 22.31
C VAL A 543 -10.74 -9.84 21.49
N THR A 544 -11.85 -9.34 20.94
CA THR A 544 -11.88 -8.15 20.07
C THR A 544 -12.87 -7.11 20.56
N LEU A 545 -12.61 -5.82 20.28
CA LEU A 545 -13.50 -4.71 20.62
C LEU A 545 -14.19 -4.21 19.34
N ALA A 546 -15.49 -4.46 19.22
CA ALA A 546 -16.31 -4.03 18.09
C ALA A 546 -16.67 -2.54 18.22
N GLY A 547 -15.89 -1.68 17.57
CA GLY A 547 -16.09 -0.24 17.62
C GLY A 547 -17.17 0.28 16.65
N ASN A 548 -17.06 1.57 16.34
CA ASN A 548 -18.07 2.36 15.64
C ASN A 548 -17.78 2.62 14.15
N ARG A 549 -16.75 1.96 13.60
CA ARG A 549 -16.33 2.06 12.20
C ARG A 549 -15.75 0.74 11.69
N PRO A 550 -15.72 0.46 10.37
CA PRO A 550 -15.38 -0.88 9.89
C PRO A 550 -13.96 -1.35 10.26
N PHE A 551 -12.96 -0.46 10.31
CA PHE A 551 -11.61 -0.74 10.83
C PHE A 551 -11.58 -1.30 12.27
N THR A 552 -12.57 -0.94 13.08
CA THR A 552 -12.72 -1.41 14.47
C THR A 552 -13.58 -2.67 14.58
N ARG A 553 -13.96 -3.31 13.46
CA ARG A 553 -14.95 -4.40 13.44
C ARG A 553 -14.54 -5.61 12.61
N SER A 554 -13.38 -5.59 11.96
CA SER A 554 -12.88 -6.74 11.18
C SER A 554 -12.73 -7.98 12.06
N GLY A 555 -12.15 -7.85 13.25
CA GLY A 555 -12.05 -8.95 14.22
C GLY A 555 -13.42 -9.50 14.63
N ALA A 556 -14.39 -8.62 14.90
CA ALA A 556 -15.75 -9.00 15.27
C ALA A 556 -16.48 -9.77 14.15
N SER A 557 -16.29 -9.36 12.89
CA SER A 557 -16.83 -10.09 11.74
C SER A 557 -16.18 -11.48 11.60
N VAL A 558 -14.85 -11.58 11.70
CA VAL A 558 -14.15 -12.87 11.66
C VAL A 558 -14.64 -13.82 12.76
N LEU A 559 -14.74 -13.35 14.01
CA LEU A 559 -15.21 -14.17 15.14
C LEU A 559 -16.66 -14.62 14.97
N THR A 560 -17.52 -13.75 14.42
CA THR A 560 -18.90 -14.11 14.13
C THR A 560 -19.00 -15.27 13.13
N ASN A 561 -18.13 -15.28 12.12
CA ASN A 561 -18.09 -16.34 11.11
C ASN A 561 -17.66 -17.70 11.67
N VAL A 562 -16.84 -17.71 12.72
CA VAL A 562 -16.39 -18.93 13.42
C VAL A 562 -17.36 -19.33 14.55
N GLY A 563 -18.36 -18.49 14.87
CA GLY A 563 -19.35 -18.74 15.92
C GLY A 563 -18.91 -18.31 17.33
N LEU A 564 -17.93 -17.42 17.45
CA LEU A 564 -17.31 -17.00 18.71
C LEU A 564 -17.78 -15.61 19.17
N ARG A 565 -19.09 -15.37 19.12
CA ARG A 565 -19.68 -14.05 19.43
C ARG A 565 -19.45 -13.61 20.87
N ASP A 566 -19.32 -14.56 21.80
CA ASP A 566 -19.06 -14.27 23.22
C ASP A 566 -17.68 -13.65 23.49
N LEU A 567 -16.79 -13.66 22.48
CA LEU A 567 -15.46 -13.04 22.55
C LEU A 567 -15.42 -11.63 21.94
N ILE A 568 -16.58 -11.10 21.54
CA ILE A 568 -16.72 -9.76 20.96
C ILE A 568 -17.19 -8.80 22.06
N ALA A 569 -16.34 -7.86 22.42
CA ALA A 569 -16.66 -6.78 23.35
C ALA A 569 -17.32 -5.60 22.63
N GLU A 570 -18.26 -4.95 23.30
CA GLU A 570 -18.90 -3.70 22.82
C GLU A 570 -18.30 -2.46 23.49
N THR A 571 -17.68 -2.63 24.65
CA THR A 571 -17.04 -1.57 25.42
C THR A 571 -15.63 -1.97 25.88
N PRO A 572 -14.74 -1.00 26.19
CA PRO A 572 -13.44 -1.31 26.79
C PRO A 572 -13.53 -2.13 28.08
N ALA A 573 -14.54 -1.86 28.92
CA ALA A 573 -14.77 -2.62 30.15
C ALA A 573 -15.17 -4.08 29.85
N ASP A 574 -16.01 -4.31 28.84
CA ASP A 574 -16.35 -5.66 28.38
C ASP A 574 -15.14 -6.41 27.84
N TYR A 575 -14.26 -5.72 27.10
CA TYR A 575 -13.04 -6.33 26.56
C TYR A 575 -12.16 -6.88 27.70
N VAL A 576 -11.93 -6.07 28.74
CA VAL A 576 -11.17 -6.48 29.93
C VAL A 576 -11.88 -7.63 30.65
N ARG A 577 -13.20 -7.53 30.85
CA ARG A 577 -14.02 -8.56 31.52
C ARG A 577 -13.95 -9.90 30.80
N ILE A 578 -14.14 -9.92 29.48
CA ILE A 578 -14.12 -11.13 28.64
C ILE A 578 -12.74 -11.79 28.71
N ALA A 579 -11.66 -11.01 28.55
CA ALA A 579 -10.30 -11.54 28.62
C ALA A 579 -9.99 -12.15 30.00
N CYS A 580 -10.42 -11.51 31.10
CA CYS A 580 -10.22 -12.02 32.45
C CYS A 580 -11.06 -13.27 32.73
N ALA A 581 -12.33 -13.29 32.30
CA ALA A 581 -13.20 -14.45 32.44
C ALA A 581 -12.64 -15.67 31.70
N LEU A 582 -12.16 -15.46 30.47
CA LEU A 582 -11.54 -16.50 29.66
C LEU A 582 -10.22 -17.01 30.28
N ALA A 583 -9.44 -16.12 30.90
CA ALA A 583 -8.21 -16.47 31.61
C ALA A 583 -8.47 -17.29 32.89
N ALA A 584 -9.60 -17.06 33.56
CA ALA A 584 -10.00 -17.77 34.78
C ALA A 584 -10.57 -19.17 34.49
N ASP A 585 -11.29 -19.36 33.37
CA ASP A 585 -11.82 -20.68 32.97
C ASP A 585 -10.76 -21.54 32.28
N HIS A 586 -9.85 -22.11 33.07
CA HIS A 586 -8.77 -22.95 32.54
C HIS A 586 -9.26 -24.14 31.71
N ALA A 587 -10.36 -24.79 32.12
CA ALA A 587 -10.88 -25.98 31.48
C ALA A 587 -11.60 -25.64 30.17
N GLY A 588 -12.46 -24.62 30.16
CA GLY A 588 -13.12 -24.13 28.95
C GLY A 588 -12.12 -23.57 27.96
N LEU A 589 -11.14 -22.79 28.40
CA LEU A 589 -10.06 -22.31 27.54
C LEU A 589 -9.24 -23.46 26.94
N ALA A 590 -8.97 -24.53 27.68
CA ALA A 590 -8.26 -25.69 27.15
C ALA A 590 -9.08 -26.44 26.08
N ARG A 591 -10.40 -26.62 26.30
CA ARG A 591 -11.30 -27.21 25.30
C ARG A 591 -11.41 -26.34 24.05
N LEU A 592 -11.69 -25.04 24.22
CA LEU A 592 -11.83 -24.09 23.12
C LEU A 592 -10.61 -24.13 22.20
N ARG A 593 -9.40 -24.06 22.75
CA ARG A 593 -8.17 -24.14 21.95
C ARG A 593 -7.98 -25.47 21.21
N ALA A 594 -8.41 -26.57 21.81
CA ALA A 594 -8.27 -27.89 21.20
C ALA A 594 -9.17 -28.05 19.97
N GLU A 595 -10.33 -27.40 19.98
CA GLU A 595 -11.36 -27.53 18.95
C GLU A 595 -11.24 -26.43 17.87
N LEU A 596 -10.66 -25.28 18.21
CA LEU A 596 -10.71 -24.05 17.41
C LEU A 596 -10.31 -24.20 15.94
N ARG A 597 -9.21 -24.90 15.66
CA ARG A 597 -8.74 -25.12 14.27
C ARG A 597 -9.77 -25.92 13.46
N ALA A 598 -10.36 -26.94 14.06
CA ALA A 598 -11.40 -27.75 13.42
C ALA A 598 -12.70 -26.95 13.25
N THR A 599 -13.10 -26.17 14.26
CA THR A 599 -14.26 -25.27 14.19
C THR A 599 -14.10 -24.25 13.06
N MET A 600 -12.94 -23.60 12.96
CA MET A 600 -12.63 -22.64 11.90
C MET A 600 -12.63 -23.30 10.52
N SER A 601 -12.03 -24.49 10.39
CA SER A 601 -12.00 -25.24 9.12
C SER A 601 -13.39 -25.64 8.62
N GLY A 602 -14.37 -25.82 9.51
CA GLY A 602 -15.76 -26.11 9.16
C GLY A 602 -16.64 -24.87 9.00
N SER A 603 -16.07 -23.67 9.13
CA SER A 603 -16.81 -22.42 9.10
C SER A 603 -16.92 -21.83 7.68
N ARG A 604 -17.76 -20.79 7.54
CA ARG A 604 -17.89 -20.04 6.28
C ARG A 604 -16.63 -19.27 5.89
N LEU A 605 -15.75 -19.02 6.86
CA LEU A 605 -14.52 -18.27 6.66
C LEU A 605 -13.56 -18.98 5.69
N THR A 606 -13.59 -20.33 5.64
CA THR A 606 -12.72 -21.16 4.80
C THR A 606 -13.48 -21.87 3.66
N ASP A 607 -14.72 -21.45 3.38
CA ASP A 607 -15.57 -22.03 2.33
C ASP A 607 -15.52 -21.18 1.05
N GLY A 608 -14.44 -21.32 0.28
CA GLY A 608 -14.22 -20.54 -0.93
C GLY A 608 -15.29 -20.72 -2.01
N ARG A 609 -15.95 -21.89 -2.06
CA ARG A 609 -17.04 -22.15 -3.01
C ARG A 609 -18.33 -21.43 -2.65
N ALA A 610 -18.70 -21.41 -1.37
CA ALA A 610 -19.84 -20.60 -0.93
C ALA A 610 -19.56 -19.11 -1.13
N PHE A 611 -18.37 -18.64 -0.75
CA PHE A 611 -17.98 -17.25 -0.93
C PHE A 611 -17.99 -16.82 -2.41
N ALA A 612 -17.46 -17.65 -3.32
CA ALA A 612 -17.48 -17.36 -4.75
C ALA A 612 -18.91 -17.21 -5.29
N ARG A 613 -19.85 -18.07 -4.87
CA ARG A 613 -21.26 -17.94 -5.28
C ARG A 613 -21.87 -16.62 -4.81
N ASP A 614 -21.66 -16.26 -3.54
CA ASP A 614 -22.16 -14.99 -2.98
C ASP A 614 -21.59 -13.77 -3.73
N MET A 615 -20.28 -13.80 -4.05
CA MET A 615 -19.61 -12.75 -4.83
C MET A 615 -20.13 -12.68 -6.27
N GLU A 616 -20.32 -13.82 -6.92
CA GLU A 616 -20.82 -13.91 -8.29
C GLU A 616 -22.26 -13.42 -8.42
N GLU A 617 -23.13 -13.77 -7.47
CA GLU A 617 -24.49 -13.25 -7.39
C GLU A 617 -24.50 -11.73 -7.17
N ALA A 618 -23.61 -11.23 -6.31
CA ALA A 618 -23.42 -9.80 -6.12
C ALA A 618 -23.05 -9.10 -7.44
N PHE A 619 -22.05 -9.60 -8.18
CA PHE A 619 -21.64 -9.01 -9.45
C PHE A 619 -22.75 -9.05 -10.50
N VAL A 620 -23.50 -10.15 -10.62
CA VAL A 620 -24.64 -10.25 -11.53
C VAL A 620 -25.68 -9.19 -11.19
N ALA A 621 -26.04 -9.05 -9.91
CA ALA A 621 -27.06 -8.10 -9.47
C ALA A 621 -26.61 -6.64 -9.63
N MET A 622 -25.35 -6.31 -9.34
CA MET A 622 -24.77 -5.00 -9.63
C MET A 622 -24.84 -4.68 -11.13
N CYS A 623 -24.54 -5.66 -11.98
CA CYS A 623 -24.60 -5.48 -13.43
C CYS A 623 -26.04 -5.27 -13.94
N GLN A 624 -27.01 -5.98 -13.36
CA GLN A 624 -28.43 -5.80 -13.66
C GLN A 624 -28.91 -4.39 -13.29
N ALA A 625 -28.51 -3.89 -12.11
CA ALA A 625 -28.82 -2.53 -11.68
C ALA A 625 -28.21 -1.47 -12.62
N ALA A 626 -26.96 -1.67 -13.04
CA ALA A 626 -26.31 -0.77 -14.00
C ALA A 626 -26.99 -0.79 -15.38
N ALA A 627 -27.45 -1.95 -15.85
CA ALA A 627 -28.21 -2.07 -17.10
C ALA A 627 -29.59 -1.38 -17.02
N ALA A 628 -30.28 -1.47 -15.88
CA ALA A 628 -31.57 -0.83 -15.67
C ALA A 628 -31.50 0.70 -15.63
N ASN A 629 -30.38 1.25 -15.13
CA ASN A 629 -30.13 2.69 -15.04
C ASN A 629 -29.52 3.30 -16.31
N ALA A 630 -29.23 2.51 -17.35
CA ALA A 630 -28.73 3.04 -18.60
C ALA A 630 -29.82 3.88 -19.29
N PRO A 631 -29.51 5.10 -19.78
CA PRO A 631 -30.48 5.91 -20.49
C PRO A 631 -30.98 5.13 -21.70
N ARG A 632 -32.31 4.92 -21.79
CA ARG A 632 -32.93 4.32 -22.96
C ARG A 632 -32.64 5.24 -24.14
N LEU A 633 -31.90 4.76 -25.13
CA LEU A 633 -31.79 5.45 -26.41
C LEU A 633 -33.20 5.45 -27.00
N GLU A 634 -33.86 6.62 -27.00
CA GLU A 634 -35.06 6.83 -27.81
C GLU A 634 -34.65 6.58 -29.27
N SER A 635 -35.33 5.61 -29.88
CA SER A 635 -35.10 5.08 -31.22
C SER A 635 -35.45 6.05 -32.32
#